data_AF-A0A7Y2EGB0-F1
#
_entry.id   AF-A0A7Y2EGB0-F1
#
_cell.length_a   1.000
_cell.length_b   1.000
_cell.length_c   1.000
_cell.angle_alpha   90.00
_cell.angle_beta   90.00
_cell.angle_gamma   90.00
#
_symmetry.space_group_name_H-M   'P 1'
#
loop_
_entity.id
_entity.type
_entity.pdbx_description
1 polymer ?
#
loop_
_entity_poly.entity_id
_entity_poly.type
_entity_poly.pdbx_seq_one_letter_code
_entity_poly.pdbx_strand_id
1 'polypeptide(L)'
;MADGVNFMRLFTASLIFLTLMAATSALAAERRLLVFENADYAGFDYETRENVDLDACKKACLGDQSCKAFTYNQSAEFCFLKNDFGRLTTFKGAISGRVAAGAPSPQGQTSLDLSFLPESIASEAARLKRTISSAKSRPDTGFSGTLNAAARAMSEADPRTAASRLRSALSLDPASFQGWLRLSRALLAIEPRDYSERYDLPEQASAAAFLAIGLTSDTQESARGLAMLGQVLERRQIWRPAIDSYKASLALADTPRVRADFERLRNEHGFRMVDYSIDSDAAAPRACVQFSEQLADGDVEIADYVTLNGMRPDAVTREAQQFCVDGLRHGERYRLGLRAGLPSAIGETLLKDGDLSIYVRDRTPSVRFTGRNYVLPRAGAKGLPVVSVNSRLIKSEITRIGGRALAESLRDGKFLDQLSGYGACDIVERRGERVWSGEMPVEMDLNREVVTAFPVDEVLGDPEPGVYVMTASASERAGEEWDQRATQWFIVTDLGLATLKGEDGLHVFARSLASATPLAGLEVSLIASGNDVLARSKTDALGHVRFAPGLTRGTGGMSPAVIIAEGKGDAAFIDLTAAAFDLTDRGVAGRPAPEAIDVFAYTDRGVYRPGETVHLMALARDAASRAVATPLTIIIERPDGVEYERVTSSAPALGGHARDIALDEGATTGTWRALIHGDPGADALAEAKFLVEDFVPERLDFDLEIADDMARAQAPLPVSVSGRFLYGAPAAELALEGEVVVKPAPSSPDEFARYSFGIADEEIVPARETLAALPQTDTRGEANFEARLPSLPQTTGLLEAEIVVRMREAGGRAVERRASLPVRPDQPLIGMRALFDEGAVKEGSVAGFEVIGVSTDLKRADLGQADWELVKLERSYEWYRFDGRWNYEPVTRSSRIANGQIELGLESPARIDVPVEWGRYRLEVSSKGAGTAVTSMEFSAGWYAADAQAETPDILDVSLDKSAYRPGEMAVVRLEPRFAGTALVTVMAESVLAMEAVEVGP
;
A
#
# COMPACT_ATOMS: atom_id res chain seq x y z
N MET A 1 10.42 -21.99 81.26
CA MET A 1 10.50 -23.40 81.70
C MET A 1 11.41 -24.13 80.75
N ALA A 2 12.48 -24.70 81.31
CA ALA A 2 13.23 -25.88 80.88
C ALA A 2 13.99 -25.87 79.54
N ASP A 3 15.28 -25.58 79.65
CA ASP A 3 16.42 -26.52 79.56
C ASP A 3 16.79 -27.24 78.25
N GLY A 4 18.09 -27.20 77.94
CA GLY A 4 18.68 -28.12 76.95
C GLY A 4 20.16 -28.04 76.56
N VAL A 5 21.05 -27.44 77.37
CA VAL A 5 22.46 -27.86 77.63
C VAL A 5 23.51 -27.97 76.49
N ASN A 6 24.54 -27.10 76.63
CA ASN A 6 25.98 -27.23 76.30
C ASN A 6 26.58 -28.66 76.25
N PHE A 7 27.57 -28.93 75.38
CA PHE A 7 28.95 -29.27 75.80
C PHE A 7 29.93 -29.56 74.64
N MET A 8 31.12 -28.92 74.74
CA MET A 8 32.46 -29.46 74.43
C MET A 8 32.92 -29.68 72.97
N ARG A 9 33.94 -28.92 72.52
CA ARG A 9 35.36 -29.22 72.78
C ARG A 9 36.30 -28.12 72.27
N LEU A 10 37.10 -27.61 73.19
CA LEU A 10 38.43 -27.06 72.93
C LEU A 10 39.26 -28.09 72.16
N PHE A 11 39.75 -27.74 70.98
CA PHE A 11 41.08 -28.10 70.51
C PHE A 11 41.49 -27.07 69.46
N THR A 12 42.72 -26.55 69.58
CA THR A 12 43.45 -25.73 68.59
C THR A 12 43.18 -24.21 68.52
N ALA A 13 43.31 -23.55 69.67
CA ALA A 13 43.92 -22.22 69.72
C ALA A 13 45.46 -22.36 69.56
N SER A 14 45.94 -22.50 68.32
CA SER A 14 47.36 -22.32 67.93
C SER A 14 47.58 -22.05 66.43
N LEU A 15 46.52 -21.69 65.70
CA LEU A 15 46.63 -21.23 64.29
C LEU A 15 45.88 -19.90 64.06
N ILE A 16 45.78 -19.08 65.10
CA ILE A 16 45.13 -17.76 65.09
C ILE A 16 46.20 -16.73 65.49
N PHE A 17 47.21 -16.57 64.65
CA PHE A 17 48.07 -15.37 64.55
C PHE A 17 49.01 -15.36 63.32
N LEU A 18 48.91 -16.34 62.41
CA LEU A 18 49.76 -16.43 61.21
C LEU A 18 48.99 -16.88 59.94
N THR A 19 47.79 -16.36 59.71
CA THR A 19 47.06 -16.46 58.42
C THR A 19 46.19 -15.23 58.19
N LEU A 20 46.65 -14.07 58.67
CA LEU A 20 46.07 -12.75 58.41
C LEU A 20 47.03 -11.90 57.55
N MET A 21 47.70 -12.50 56.55
CA MET A 21 48.46 -11.81 55.48
C MET A 21 48.79 -12.80 54.35
N ALA A 22 47.85 -12.99 53.43
CA ALA A 22 48.00 -13.49 52.04
C ALA A 22 46.59 -13.87 51.54
N ALA A 23 46.01 -13.38 50.45
CA ALA A 23 46.49 -12.51 49.41
C ALA A 23 45.28 -11.70 48.92
N THR A 24 45.26 -10.40 49.17
CA THR A 24 44.59 -9.47 48.25
C THR A 24 45.45 -9.43 47.00
N SER A 25 45.23 -10.38 46.08
CA SER A 25 45.67 -10.20 44.71
C SER A 25 44.77 -9.11 44.12
N ALA A 26 45.14 -7.85 44.31
CA ALA A 26 44.70 -6.82 43.39
C ALA A 26 45.13 -7.31 42.00
N LEU A 27 44.16 -7.73 41.17
CA LEU A 27 44.37 -7.90 39.75
C LEU A 27 44.81 -6.53 39.24
N ALA A 28 46.12 -6.33 39.16
CA ALA A 28 46.68 -5.14 38.53
C ALA A 28 46.21 -5.15 37.09
N ALA A 29 45.43 -4.14 36.70
CA ALA A 29 45.00 -3.97 35.31
C ALA A 29 46.25 -4.03 34.41
N GLU A 30 46.26 -4.97 33.47
CA GLU A 30 47.39 -5.16 32.55
C GLU A 30 47.57 -3.85 31.76
N ARG A 31 48.71 -3.19 31.96
CA ARG A 31 49.05 -1.94 31.27
C ARG A 31 49.44 -2.31 29.84
N ARG A 32 48.77 -1.74 28.85
CA ARG A 32 49.06 -1.96 27.43
C ARG A 32 49.37 -0.63 26.74
N LEU A 33 50.14 -0.68 25.66
CA LEU A 33 50.53 0.50 24.89
C LEU A 33 49.73 0.58 23.58
N LEU A 34 49.08 1.72 23.36
CA LEU A 34 48.59 2.11 22.04
C LEU A 34 49.70 2.87 21.34
N VAL A 35 50.21 2.32 20.24
CA VAL A 35 51.38 2.83 19.52
C VAL A 35 50.93 3.55 18.24
N PHE A 36 51.54 4.69 17.97
CA PHE A 36 51.25 5.55 16.84
C PHE A 36 52.56 5.83 16.08
N GLU A 37 52.58 5.48 14.80
CA GLU A 37 53.72 5.76 13.93
C GLU A 37 53.69 7.20 13.41
N ASN A 38 54.88 7.75 13.14
CA ASN A 38 55.08 9.11 12.63
C ASN A 38 54.36 10.16 13.47
N ALA A 39 54.43 10.01 14.78
CA ALA A 39 53.72 10.85 15.72
C ALA A 39 54.58 11.18 16.95
N ASP A 40 54.36 12.37 17.52
CA ASP A 40 55.00 12.88 18.72
C ASP A 40 53.96 13.43 19.71
N TYR A 41 54.13 13.09 20.98
CA TYR A 41 53.49 13.79 22.09
C TYR A 41 54.44 14.87 22.58
N ALA A 42 54.18 16.15 22.31
CA ALA A 42 55.06 17.21 22.77
C ALA A 42 55.01 17.39 24.30
N GLY A 43 56.17 17.47 24.96
CA GLY A 43 56.34 17.81 26.39
C GLY A 43 56.04 16.66 27.38
N PHE A 44 55.99 17.01 28.68
CA PHE A 44 55.75 16.09 29.81
C PHE A 44 56.81 15.00 30.03
N ASP A 45 58.01 15.22 29.50
CA ASP A 45 59.18 14.35 29.68
C ASP A 45 59.67 14.40 31.12
N TYR A 46 59.71 13.25 31.78
CA TYR A 46 60.32 13.12 33.11
C TYR A 46 61.63 12.32 33.08
N GLU A 47 61.84 11.52 32.04
CA GLU A 47 63.06 10.75 31.84
C GLU A 47 63.33 10.58 30.34
N THR A 48 64.58 10.83 29.92
CA THR A 48 65.05 10.57 28.56
C THR A 48 66.11 9.48 28.59
N ARG A 49 65.95 8.44 27.76
CA ARG A 49 66.91 7.34 27.62
C ARG A 49 67.51 7.37 26.22
N GLU A 50 68.82 7.46 26.14
CA GLU A 50 69.57 7.51 24.89
C GLU A 50 70.09 6.12 24.50
N ASN A 51 70.31 5.88 23.20
CA ASN A 51 70.83 4.61 22.65
C ASN A 51 70.00 3.37 23.05
N VAL A 52 68.67 3.51 23.07
CA VAL A 52 67.75 2.40 23.33
C VAL A 52 66.95 2.11 22.08
N ASP A 53 66.61 0.83 21.86
CA ASP A 53 65.67 0.47 20.80
C ASP A 53 64.21 0.76 21.22
N LEU A 54 63.30 0.73 20.24
CA LEU A 54 61.89 0.99 20.47
C LEU A 54 61.26 0.02 21.49
N ASP A 55 61.68 -1.24 21.51
CA ASP A 55 61.08 -2.24 22.40
C ASP A 55 61.56 -2.09 23.85
N ALA A 56 62.80 -1.67 24.05
CA ALA A 56 63.31 -1.22 25.34
C ALA A 56 62.55 0.03 25.82
N CYS A 57 62.25 0.97 24.93
CA CYS A 57 61.42 2.15 25.24
C CYS A 57 59.99 1.79 25.67
N LYS A 58 59.33 0.89 24.92
CA LYS A 58 57.99 0.37 25.27
C LYS A 58 57.99 -0.34 26.63
N LYS A 59 58.96 -1.23 26.87
CA LYS A 59 59.10 -1.96 28.15
C LYS A 59 59.37 -1.00 29.31
N ALA A 60 60.20 0.01 29.10
CA ALA A 60 60.48 1.03 30.10
C ALA A 60 59.20 1.77 30.54
N CYS A 61 58.37 2.20 29.57
CA CYS A 61 57.12 2.86 29.90
C CYS A 61 56.09 1.93 30.57
N LEU A 62 55.96 0.69 30.11
CA LEU A 62 55.05 -0.28 30.74
C LEU A 62 55.48 -0.68 32.16
N GLY A 63 56.78 -0.72 32.42
CA GLY A 63 57.36 -1.07 33.72
C GLY A 63 57.26 0.03 34.78
N ASP A 64 57.13 1.30 34.40
CA ASP A 64 57.08 2.44 35.33
C ASP A 64 55.65 2.99 35.45
N GLN A 65 55.04 2.90 36.65
CA GLN A 65 53.67 3.37 36.92
C GLN A 65 53.46 4.86 36.68
N SER A 66 54.54 5.63 36.72
CA SER A 66 54.58 7.06 36.44
C SER A 66 54.43 7.35 34.95
N CYS A 67 54.85 6.43 34.07
CA CYS A 67 54.77 6.62 32.63
C CYS A 67 53.32 6.54 32.13
N LYS A 68 52.86 7.60 31.48
CA LYS A 68 51.54 7.68 30.82
C LYS A 68 51.66 7.67 29.30
N ALA A 69 52.79 8.10 28.76
CA ALA A 69 53.13 7.98 27.35
C ALA A 69 54.64 7.95 27.14
N PHE A 70 55.08 7.57 25.95
CA PHE A 70 56.43 7.76 25.48
C PHE A 70 56.44 8.35 24.08
N THR A 71 57.55 8.97 23.69
CA THR A 71 57.88 9.20 22.28
C THR A 71 59.28 8.71 21.99
N TYR A 72 59.43 7.92 20.93
CA TYR A 72 60.68 7.34 20.48
C TYR A 72 61.12 7.98 19.18
N ASN A 73 62.28 8.64 19.16
CA ASN A 73 62.85 9.18 17.92
C ASN A 73 63.71 8.11 17.25
N GLN A 74 63.29 7.64 16.08
CA GLN A 74 63.94 6.54 15.36
C GLN A 74 65.33 6.90 14.84
N SER A 75 65.58 8.17 14.53
CA SER A 75 66.87 8.61 13.97
C SER A 75 67.95 8.86 15.03
N ALA A 76 67.54 9.22 16.24
CA ALA A 76 68.43 9.52 17.36
C ALA A 76 68.51 8.38 18.39
N GLU A 77 67.65 7.35 18.27
CA GLU A 77 67.50 6.26 19.25
C GLU A 77 67.19 6.75 20.67
N PHE A 78 66.42 7.85 20.77
CA PHE A 78 66.05 8.46 22.05
C PHE A 78 64.62 8.08 22.43
N CYS A 79 64.46 7.60 23.66
CA CYS A 79 63.18 7.32 24.29
C CYS A 79 62.85 8.39 25.33
N PHE A 80 61.80 9.15 25.09
CA PHE A 80 61.29 10.16 26.00
C PHE A 80 60.09 9.58 26.76
N LEU A 81 60.30 9.20 28.03
CA LEU A 81 59.23 8.74 28.92
C LEU A 81 58.51 9.94 29.54
N LYS A 82 57.18 9.89 29.50
CA LYS A 82 56.32 11.02 29.85
C LYS A 82 55.33 10.65 30.94
N ASN A 83 55.15 11.55 31.92
CA ASN A 83 54.26 11.34 33.07
C ASN A 83 52.84 11.89 32.83
N ASP A 84 52.63 12.56 31.71
CA ASP A 84 51.35 12.93 31.13
C ASP A 84 51.52 13.05 29.60
N PHE A 85 50.48 13.45 28.88
CA PHE A 85 50.60 13.69 27.44
C PHE A 85 49.66 14.79 26.94
N GLY A 86 50.13 15.53 25.94
CA GLY A 86 49.36 16.52 25.19
C GLY A 86 48.69 15.93 23.95
N ARG A 87 48.32 16.80 23.00
CA ARG A 87 47.74 16.37 21.72
C ARG A 87 48.81 15.65 20.90
N LEU A 88 48.46 14.49 20.34
CA LEU A 88 49.34 13.79 19.40
C LEU A 88 49.49 14.64 18.12
N THR A 89 50.74 14.89 17.73
CA THR A 89 51.08 15.64 16.52
C THR A 89 51.79 14.75 15.52
N THR A 90 51.62 15.00 14.23
CA THR A 90 52.34 14.26 13.19
C THR A 90 53.81 14.69 13.20
N PHE A 91 54.70 13.73 13.42
CA PHE A 91 56.14 13.94 13.40
C PHE A 91 56.81 12.74 12.72
N LYS A 92 57.27 12.94 11.48
CA LYS A 92 57.88 11.87 10.68
C LYS A 92 59.16 11.35 11.36
N GLY A 93 59.24 10.03 11.56
CA GLY A 93 60.39 9.41 12.23
C GLY A 93 60.31 9.35 13.76
N ALA A 94 59.18 9.75 14.36
CA ALA A 94 58.88 9.47 15.76
C ALA A 94 57.80 8.39 15.88
N ILE A 95 57.93 7.52 16.89
CA ILE A 95 56.93 6.55 17.29
C ILE A 95 56.51 6.88 18.71
N SER A 96 55.28 7.33 18.89
CA SER A 96 54.72 7.57 20.22
C SER A 96 53.90 6.38 20.68
N GLY A 97 53.82 6.17 21.99
CA GLY A 97 52.81 5.29 22.54
C GLY A 97 52.24 5.83 23.84
N ARG A 98 50.95 5.57 24.09
CA ARG A 98 50.32 5.92 25.37
C ARG A 98 49.88 4.67 26.11
N VAL A 99 49.95 4.72 27.43
CA VAL A 99 49.50 3.64 28.30
C VAL A 99 47.98 3.70 28.40
N ALA A 100 47.31 2.65 27.94
CA ALA A 100 45.91 2.39 28.20
C ALA A 100 45.79 1.40 29.36
N ALA A 101 44.86 1.64 30.29
CA ALA A 101 44.54 0.69 31.34
C ALA A 101 43.39 -0.22 30.88
N GLY A 102 43.60 -1.54 30.89
CA GLY A 102 42.51 -2.52 30.88
C GLY A 102 41.82 -2.79 29.54
N ALA A 103 42.54 -3.21 28.50
CA ALA A 103 41.91 -3.91 27.37
C ALA A 103 42.09 -5.43 27.53
N PRO A 104 41.05 -6.27 27.45
CA PRO A 104 41.23 -7.72 27.31
C PRO A 104 41.84 -8.09 25.95
N SER A 105 42.34 -9.32 25.84
CA SER A 105 42.76 -9.96 24.57
C SER A 105 41.61 -9.96 23.54
N PRO A 106 41.86 -9.91 22.22
CA PRO A 106 40.82 -9.88 21.18
C PRO A 106 40.09 -11.23 21.00
N GLN A 107 39.81 -11.96 22.08
CA GLN A 107 39.05 -13.22 22.07
C GLN A 107 37.81 -13.04 22.95
N GLY A 108 36.65 -12.87 22.31
CA GLY A 108 35.34 -12.69 22.96
C GLY A 108 34.74 -11.30 22.76
N GLN A 109 34.55 -10.85 21.51
CA GLN A 109 33.74 -9.66 21.22
C GLN A 109 32.26 -10.07 21.25
N THR A 110 31.55 -9.70 22.32
CA THR A 110 30.09 -9.66 22.29
C THR A 110 29.71 -8.23 21.88
N SER A 111 29.21 -8.04 20.66
CA SER A 111 28.65 -6.75 20.26
C SER A 111 27.43 -6.45 21.13
N LEU A 112 27.45 -5.33 21.87
CA LEU A 112 26.27 -4.85 22.57
C LEU A 112 25.20 -4.46 21.56
N ASP A 113 24.03 -5.06 21.67
CA ASP A 113 22.87 -4.63 20.91
C ASP A 113 22.35 -3.30 21.47
N LEU A 114 22.41 -2.25 20.66
CA LEU A 114 21.92 -0.90 20.96
C LEU A 114 20.78 -0.50 20.01
N SER A 115 20.17 -1.46 19.31
CA SER A 115 19.08 -1.22 18.35
C SER A 115 17.83 -0.59 18.97
N PHE A 116 17.65 -0.73 20.29
CA PHE A 116 16.56 -0.08 21.03
C PHE A 116 16.73 1.45 21.17
N LEU A 117 17.88 2.02 20.77
CA LEU A 117 18.11 3.46 20.82
C LEU A 117 17.63 4.15 19.53
N PRO A 118 17.05 5.35 19.62
CA PRO A 118 16.76 6.16 18.43
C PRO A 118 18.03 6.52 17.65
N GLU A 119 17.96 6.52 16.31
CA GLU A 119 19.08 6.89 15.43
C GLU A 119 19.63 8.31 15.69
N SER A 120 18.79 9.20 16.23
CA SER A 120 19.19 10.55 16.62
C SER A 120 20.35 10.55 17.62
N ILE A 121 20.40 9.58 18.56
CA ILE A 121 21.45 9.49 19.57
C ILE A 121 22.83 9.28 18.93
N ALA A 122 22.92 8.42 17.90
CA ALA A 122 24.16 8.18 17.17
C ALA A 122 24.61 9.43 16.39
N SER A 123 23.65 10.14 15.78
CA SER A 123 23.91 11.39 15.06
C SER A 123 24.37 12.53 15.99
N GLU A 124 23.74 12.68 17.15
CA GLU A 124 24.11 13.61 18.22
C GLU A 124 25.52 13.30 18.76
N ALA A 125 25.84 12.03 18.99
CA ALA A 125 27.17 11.54 19.36
C ALA A 125 28.24 11.91 18.33
N ALA A 126 27.99 11.67 17.04
CA ALA A 126 28.92 12.04 15.97
C ALA A 126 29.15 13.55 15.90
N ARG A 127 28.09 14.36 16.13
CA ARG A 127 28.19 15.82 16.20
C ARG A 127 29.05 16.26 17.40
N LEU A 128 28.77 15.75 18.60
CA LEU A 128 29.51 16.09 19.81
C LEU A 128 30.99 15.73 19.70
N LYS A 129 31.30 14.53 19.17
CA LYS A 129 32.68 14.09 18.92
C LYS A 129 33.42 15.03 17.97
N ARG A 130 32.79 15.46 16.87
CA ARG A 130 33.37 16.44 15.94
C ARG A 130 33.58 17.80 16.59
N THR A 131 32.62 18.30 17.35
CA THR A 131 32.73 19.59 18.05
C THR A 131 33.89 19.59 19.05
N ILE A 132 34.04 18.53 19.84
CA ILE A 132 35.14 18.43 20.81
C ILE A 132 36.50 18.24 20.11
N SER A 133 36.56 17.44 19.05
CA SER A 133 37.80 17.17 18.30
C SER A 133 38.30 18.38 17.50
N SER A 134 37.39 19.28 17.10
CA SER A 134 37.71 20.51 16.34
C SER A 134 38.01 21.72 17.23
N ALA A 135 37.82 21.61 18.55
CA ALA A 135 38.09 22.69 19.48
C ALA A 135 39.59 23.07 19.49
N LYS A 136 39.89 24.36 19.34
CA LYS A 136 41.27 24.91 19.36
C LYS A 136 41.87 25.06 20.77
N SER A 137 41.13 24.71 21.82
CA SER A 137 41.55 24.89 23.21
C SER A 137 42.76 24.00 23.53
N ARG A 138 43.81 24.60 24.11
CA ARG A 138 44.99 23.90 24.60
C ARG A 138 44.93 23.90 26.13
N PRO A 139 44.73 22.76 26.80
CA PRO A 139 44.78 22.73 28.26
C PRO A 139 46.22 23.03 28.75
N ASP A 140 46.34 23.79 29.83
CA ASP A 140 47.62 24.16 30.46
C ASP A 140 48.33 22.96 31.12
N THR A 141 47.60 21.85 31.30
CA THR A 141 48.08 20.59 31.87
C THR A 141 47.78 19.44 30.91
N GLY A 142 48.53 18.33 31.03
CA GLY A 142 48.31 17.16 30.20
C GLY A 142 46.96 16.48 30.49
N PHE A 143 46.67 15.42 29.73
CA PHE A 143 45.40 14.69 29.81
C PHE A 143 45.03 14.25 31.24
N SER A 144 45.96 13.65 31.96
CA SER A 144 45.76 13.14 33.33
C SER A 144 45.55 14.29 34.32
N GLY A 145 46.33 15.36 34.18
CA GLY A 145 46.16 16.58 34.96
C GLY A 145 44.78 17.22 34.76
N THR A 146 44.30 17.24 33.51
CA THR A 146 42.99 17.81 33.16
C THR A 146 41.84 16.96 33.70
N LEU A 147 41.93 15.62 33.65
CA LEU A 147 40.94 14.72 34.26
C LEU A 147 40.87 14.87 35.79
N ASN A 148 42.01 15.06 36.46
CA ASN A 148 42.05 15.29 37.90
C ASN A 148 41.46 16.66 38.28
N ALA A 149 41.73 17.70 37.49
CA ALA A 149 41.12 19.02 37.67
C ALA A 149 39.59 18.96 37.49
N ALA A 150 39.09 18.20 36.52
CA ALA A 150 37.66 17.97 36.36
C ALA A 150 37.04 17.23 37.55
N ALA A 151 37.74 16.24 38.11
CA ALA A 151 37.28 15.52 39.30
C ALA A 151 37.22 16.43 40.55
N ARG A 152 38.19 17.33 40.71
CA ARG A 152 38.17 18.35 41.78
C ARG A 152 36.99 19.30 41.63
N ALA A 153 36.76 19.83 40.42
CA ALA A 153 35.61 20.68 40.14
C ALA A 153 34.28 19.97 40.45
N MET A 154 34.15 18.67 40.12
CA MET A 154 32.97 17.88 40.53
C MET A 154 32.83 17.75 42.05
N SER A 155 33.92 17.53 42.79
CA SER A 155 33.88 17.45 44.25
C SER A 155 33.56 18.79 44.93
N GLU A 156 33.85 19.89 44.26
CA GLU A 156 33.53 21.26 44.68
C GLU A 156 32.13 21.71 44.23
N ALA A 157 31.31 20.79 43.70
CA ALA A 157 29.97 21.04 43.17
C ALA A 157 29.93 22.07 42.01
N ASP A 158 30.99 22.13 41.20
CA ASP A 158 31.05 22.91 39.96
C ASP A 158 31.04 22.00 38.71
N PRO A 159 29.87 21.47 38.31
CA PRO A 159 29.75 20.57 37.18
C PRO A 159 30.00 21.27 35.82
N ARG A 160 29.86 22.60 35.75
CA ARG A 160 30.12 23.37 34.53
C ARG A 160 31.60 23.46 34.24
N THR A 161 32.40 23.80 35.23
CA THR A 161 33.87 23.78 35.11
C THR A 161 34.34 22.37 34.86
N ALA A 162 33.79 21.36 35.54
CA ALA A 162 34.12 19.96 35.28
C ALA A 162 33.84 19.55 33.81
N ALA A 163 32.66 19.86 33.27
CA ALA A 163 32.32 19.55 31.88
C ALA A 163 33.26 20.25 30.88
N SER A 164 33.62 21.52 31.14
CA SER A 164 34.60 22.25 30.31
C SER A 164 35.99 21.59 30.31
N ARG A 165 36.47 21.19 31.50
CA ARG A 165 37.74 20.46 31.64
C ARG A 165 37.68 19.09 30.97
N LEU A 166 36.58 18.37 31.07
CA LEU A 166 36.39 17.06 30.42
C LEU A 166 36.37 17.17 28.89
N ARG A 167 35.70 18.19 28.32
CA ARG A 167 35.79 18.48 26.87
C ARG A 167 37.24 18.76 26.45
N SER A 168 37.99 19.49 27.28
CA SER A 168 39.41 19.76 27.03
C SER A 168 40.26 18.48 27.08
N ALA A 169 40.05 17.61 28.07
CA ALA A 169 40.73 16.31 28.15
C ALA A 169 40.40 15.43 26.93
N LEU A 170 39.13 15.37 26.52
CA LEU A 170 38.68 14.58 25.36
C LEU A 170 39.17 15.12 24.02
N SER A 171 39.55 16.40 23.95
CA SER A 171 40.25 16.95 22.78
C SER A 171 41.69 16.43 22.65
N LEU A 172 42.29 15.95 23.75
CA LEU A 172 43.62 15.32 23.76
C LEU A 172 43.53 13.81 23.50
N ASP A 173 42.56 13.12 24.10
CA ASP A 173 42.30 11.69 23.88
C ASP A 173 40.80 11.41 23.71
N PRO A 174 40.28 11.44 22.46
CA PRO A 174 38.88 11.15 22.19
C PRO A 174 38.53 9.65 22.31
N ALA A 175 39.50 8.78 22.58
CA ALA A 175 39.29 7.35 22.81
C ALA A 175 39.20 6.98 24.30
N SER A 176 39.06 7.96 25.19
CA SER A 176 38.93 7.70 26.64
C SER A 176 37.49 7.40 27.07
N PHE A 177 37.21 6.13 27.37
CA PHE A 177 35.95 5.69 28.01
C PHE A 177 35.63 6.54 29.25
N GLN A 178 36.59 6.64 30.18
CA GLN A 178 36.42 7.37 31.44
C GLN A 178 36.20 8.87 31.21
N GLY A 179 36.79 9.46 30.17
CA GLY A 179 36.57 10.86 29.79
C GLY A 179 35.13 11.11 29.36
N TRP A 180 34.60 10.29 28.45
CA TRP A 180 33.23 10.42 27.94
C TRP A 180 32.18 10.12 29.00
N LEU A 181 32.37 9.07 29.80
CA LEU A 181 31.45 8.73 30.89
C LEU A 181 31.38 9.83 31.96
N ARG A 182 32.52 10.40 32.33
CA ARG A 182 32.57 11.54 33.28
C ARG A 182 31.97 12.80 32.67
N LEU A 183 32.15 13.04 31.37
CA LEU A 183 31.53 14.17 30.67
C LEU A 183 30.00 14.06 30.74
N SER A 184 29.44 12.88 30.44
CA SER A 184 27.99 12.63 30.59
C SER A 184 27.51 12.97 32.01
N ARG A 185 28.23 12.51 33.03
CA ARG A 185 27.90 12.78 34.44
C ARG A 185 27.93 14.27 34.77
N ALA A 186 28.98 14.96 34.33
CA ALA A 186 29.13 16.39 34.59
C ALA A 186 28.01 17.17 33.90
N LEU A 187 27.70 16.86 32.63
CA LEU A 187 26.62 17.51 31.89
C LEU A 187 25.25 17.31 32.54
N LEU A 188 24.94 16.09 32.99
CA LEU A 188 23.68 15.78 33.67
C LEU A 188 23.53 16.52 35.02
N ALA A 189 24.65 16.81 35.69
CA ALA A 189 24.67 17.52 36.98
C ALA A 189 24.54 19.05 36.85
N ILE A 190 24.60 19.62 35.64
CA ILE A 190 24.46 21.05 35.43
C ILE A 190 22.99 21.46 35.57
N GLU A 191 22.71 22.44 36.43
CA GLU A 191 21.42 23.13 36.45
C GLU A 191 21.32 24.10 35.26
N PRO A 192 20.34 23.95 34.34
CA PRO A 192 20.20 24.80 33.15
C PRO A 192 19.88 26.26 33.52
N ARG A 193 20.53 27.21 32.85
CA ARG A 193 20.31 28.66 33.05
C ARG A 193 19.22 29.24 32.15
N ASP A 194 18.97 28.61 31.00
CA ASP A 194 18.02 29.07 29.99
C ASP A 194 17.30 27.89 29.31
N TYR A 195 16.39 28.21 28.38
CA TYR A 195 15.61 27.21 27.66
C TYR A 195 16.46 26.34 26.72
N SER A 196 17.51 26.89 26.09
CA SER A 196 18.40 26.12 25.18
C SER A 196 19.13 25.03 25.98
N GLU A 197 19.71 25.42 27.11
CA GLU A 197 20.45 24.49 27.98
C GLU A 197 19.57 23.37 28.53
N ARG A 198 18.25 23.56 28.67
CA ARG A 198 17.32 22.49 29.10
C ARG A 198 17.28 21.32 28.11
N TYR A 199 17.51 21.58 26.82
CA TYR A 199 17.55 20.56 25.78
C TYR A 199 18.98 20.13 25.46
N ASP A 200 19.90 21.09 25.30
CA ASP A 200 21.26 20.83 24.84
C ASP A 200 22.09 19.99 25.84
N LEU A 201 21.90 20.22 27.15
CA LEU A 201 22.71 19.54 28.17
C LEU A 201 22.37 18.04 28.28
N PRO A 202 21.09 17.62 28.40
CA PRO A 202 20.74 16.21 28.36
C PRO A 202 21.06 15.53 27.01
N GLU A 203 20.89 16.24 25.88
CA GLU A 203 21.27 15.73 24.55
C GLU A 203 22.76 15.36 24.52
N GLN A 204 23.63 16.32 24.84
CA GLN A 204 25.08 16.11 24.89
C GLN A 204 25.49 15.06 25.93
N ALA A 205 24.78 14.96 27.06
CA ALA A 205 25.03 13.93 28.05
C ALA A 205 24.76 12.52 27.49
N SER A 206 23.63 12.32 26.79
CA SER A 206 23.29 11.01 26.20
C SER A 206 24.25 10.63 25.06
N ALA A 207 24.62 11.61 24.24
CA ALA A 207 25.67 11.48 23.22
C ALA A 207 27.02 11.07 23.83
N ALA A 208 27.43 11.67 24.95
CA ALA A 208 28.67 11.32 25.65
C ALA A 208 28.60 9.91 26.27
N ALA A 209 27.47 9.50 26.84
CA ALA A 209 27.29 8.14 27.35
C ALA A 209 27.34 7.09 26.22
N PHE A 210 26.69 7.36 25.09
CA PHE A 210 26.74 6.50 23.90
C PHE A 210 28.17 6.35 23.37
N LEU A 211 28.93 7.44 23.25
CA LEU A 211 30.34 7.42 22.85
C LEU A 211 31.21 6.61 23.81
N ALA A 212 30.95 6.70 25.13
CA ALA A 212 31.67 5.89 26.11
C ALA A 212 31.44 4.40 25.86
N ILE A 213 30.19 3.96 25.72
CA ILE A 213 29.84 2.54 25.49
C ILE A 213 30.57 1.98 24.25
N GLY A 214 30.64 2.74 23.16
CA GLY A 214 31.33 2.33 21.93
C GLY A 214 32.87 2.26 22.01
N LEU A 215 33.48 2.64 23.13
CA LEU A 215 34.94 2.69 23.32
C LEU A 215 35.48 1.61 24.27
N THR A 216 34.60 0.81 24.90
CA THR A 216 34.99 -0.24 25.83
C THR A 216 34.46 -1.59 25.39
N SER A 217 35.22 -2.64 25.70
CA SER A 217 34.78 -4.03 25.62
C SER A 217 34.77 -4.70 27.01
N ASP A 218 35.02 -3.92 28.07
CA ASP A 218 34.97 -4.41 29.45
C ASP A 218 33.52 -4.45 29.93
N THR A 219 33.12 -5.57 30.52
CA THR A 219 31.74 -5.81 30.97
C THR A 219 31.29 -4.82 32.05
N GLN A 220 32.18 -4.48 32.99
CA GLN A 220 31.86 -3.58 34.09
C GLN A 220 31.78 -2.12 33.63
N GLU A 221 32.65 -1.72 32.70
CA GLU A 221 32.58 -0.41 32.06
C GLU A 221 31.32 -0.29 31.17
N SER A 222 31.01 -1.31 30.38
CA SER A 222 29.79 -1.37 29.56
C SER A 222 28.52 -1.23 30.40
N ALA A 223 28.43 -1.95 31.53
CA ALA A 223 27.31 -1.83 32.46
C ALA A 223 27.18 -0.39 33.01
N ARG A 224 28.28 0.23 33.44
CA ARG A 224 28.27 1.63 33.94
C ARG A 224 27.88 2.63 32.86
N GLY A 225 28.29 2.39 31.61
CA GLY A 225 27.91 3.19 30.46
C GLY A 225 26.42 3.13 30.18
N LEU A 226 25.85 1.92 30.13
CA LEU A 226 24.42 1.69 29.92
C LEU A 226 23.56 2.26 31.06
N ALA A 227 23.98 2.10 32.32
CA ALA A 227 23.30 2.73 33.46
C ALA A 227 23.30 4.26 33.38
N MET A 228 24.42 4.87 32.96
CA MET A 228 24.47 6.32 32.72
C MET A 228 23.56 6.74 31.58
N LEU A 229 23.54 5.97 30.49
CA LEU A 229 22.68 6.24 29.34
C LEU A 229 21.20 6.20 29.75
N GLY A 230 20.77 5.18 30.52
CA GLY A 230 19.43 5.09 31.08
C GLY A 230 19.05 6.33 31.90
N GLN A 231 19.94 6.79 32.77
CA GLN A 231 19.72 7.97 33.61
C GLN A 231 19.54 9.26 32.80
N VAL A 232 20.31 9.44 31.73
CA VAL A 232 20.19 10.62 30.88
C VAL A 232 18.95 10.56 29.99
N LEU A 233 18.63 9.38 29.44
CA LEU A 233 17.42 9.19 28.63
C LEU A 233 16.15 9.41 29.46
N GLU A 234 16.16 9.01 30.73
CA GLU A 234 15.10 9.34 31.70
C GLU A 234 14.94 10.87 31.84
N ARG A 235 16.04 11.62 31.98
CA ARG A 235 16.01 13.08 32.02
C ARG A 235 15.46 13.72 30.74
N ARG A 236 15.66 13.06 29.59
CA ARG A 236 15.10 13.45 28.28
C ARG A 236 13.66 13.01 28.09
N GLN A 237 13.07 12.28 29.04
CA GLN A 237 11.74 11.68 28.93
C GLN A 237 11.62 10.66 27.78
N ILE A 238 12.74 10.03 27.39
CA ILE A 238 12.78 8.99 26.37
C ILE A 238 12.68 7.63 27.09
N TRP A 239 11.48 7.35 27.60
CA TRP A 239 11.24 6.34 28.64
C TRP A 239 11.61 4.92 28.23
N ARG A 240 11.18 4.48 27.05
CA ARG A 240 11.39 3.11 26.58
C ARG A 240 12.89 2.78 26.41
N PRO A 241 13.67 3.56 25.63
CA PRO A 241 15.12 3.39 25.57
C PRO A 241 15.84 3.53 26.92
N ALA A 242 15.30 4.32 27.86
CA ALA A 242 15.85 4.41 29.21
C ALA A 242 15.67 3.10 30.00
N ILE A 243 14.46 2.51 29.97
CA ILE A 243 14.15 1.21 30.57
C ILE A 243 15.06 0.13 29.97
N ASP A 244 15.19 0.08 28.65
CA ASP A 244 16.00 -0.91 27.95
C ASP A 244 17.50 -0.72 28.22
N SER A 245 17.98 0.52 28.37
CA SER A 245 19.36 0.80 28.80
C SER A 245 19.64 0.25 30.20
N TYR A 246 18.73 0.44 31.15
CA TYR A 246 18.88 -0.13 32.50
C TYR A 246 18.79 -1.67 32.48
N LYS A 247 17.87 -2.25 31.70
CA LYS A 247 17.75 -3.70 31.50
C LYS A 247 19.05 -4.29 30.95
N ALA A 248 19.62 -3.67 29.91
CA ALA A 248 20.89 -4.08 29.32
C ALA A 248 22.06 -3.93 30.31
N SER A 249 22.08 -2.85 31.12
CA SER A 249 23.08 -2.70 32.18
C SER A 249 23.01 -3.84 33.21
N LEU A 250 21.82 -4.21 33.66
CA LEU A 250 21.62 -5.26 34.67
C LEU A 250 21.97 -6.65 34.15
N ALA A 251 21.81 -6.90 32.86
CA ALA A 251 22.25 -8.13 32.21
C ALA A 251 23.78 -8.30 32.26
N LEU A 252 24.54 -7.20 32.29
CA LEU A 252 26.01 -7.22 32.37
C LEU A 252 26.54 -7.20 33.81
N ALA A 253 25.94 -6.37 34.67
CA ALA A 253 26.28 -6.28 36.08
C ALA A 253 25.07 -5.88 36.93
N ASP A 254 24.63 -6.81 37.77
CA ASP A 254 23.54 -6.57 38.70
C ASP A 254 24.01 -5.71 39.87
N THR A 255 23.48 -4.50 39.98
CA THR A 255 23.76 -3.58 41.10
C THR A 255 22.46 -3.12 41.74
N PRO A 256 22.36 -3.09 43.09
CA PRO A 256 21.12 -2.75 43.77
C PRO A 256 20.53 -1.39 43.38
N ARG A 257 21.40 -0.41 43.09
CA ARG A 257 20.97 0.93 42.66
C ARG A 257 20.32 0.93 41.28
N VAL A 258 20.98 0.34 40.28
CA VAL A 258 20.45 0.29 38.90
C VAL A 258 19.17 -0.55 38.85
N ARG A 259 19.09 -1.60 39.66
CA ARG A 259 17.88 -2.41 39.81
C ARG A 259 16.71 -1.59 40.33
N ALA A 260 16.92 -0.79 41.38
CA ALA A 260 15.89 0.10 41.90
C ALA A 260 15.44 1.15 40.87
N ASP A 261 16.36 1.71 40.08
CA ASP A 261 16.04 2.66 39.02
C ASP A 261 15.24 2.00 37.88
N PHE A 262 15.64 0.80 37.43
CA PHE A 262 14.91 0.00 36.45
C PHE A 262 13.49 -0.32 36.91
N GLU A 263 13.33 -0.88 38.12
CA GLU A 263 12.03 -1.31 38.64
C GLU A 263 11.07 -0.13 38.81
N ARG A 264 11.55 1.02 39.30
CA ARG A 264 10.77 2.25 39.37
C ARG A 264 10.30 2.69 37.99
N LEU A 265 11.22 2.82 37.04
CA LEU A 265 10.90 3.34 35.71
C LEU A 265 10.00 2.38 34.93
N ARG A 266 10.21 1.07 35.08
CA ARG A 266 9.37 0.02 34.48
C ARG A 266 7.94 0.04 35.02
N ASN A 267 7.75 0.37 36.30
CA ASN A 267 6.43 0.50 36.93
C ASN A 267 5.72 1.81 36.53
N GLU A 268 6.45 2.92 36.38
CA GLU A 268 5.89 4.23 36.03
C GLU A 268 5.61 4.40 34.52
N HIS A 269 6.50 3.88 33.67
CA HIS A 269 6.54 4.19 32.24
C HIS A 269 6.65 2.97 31.31
N GLY A 270 6.75 1.75 31.84
CA GLY A 270 6.77 0.56 30.98
C GLY A 270 5.39 0.19 30.43
N PHE A 271 5.23 -1.05 29.92
CA PHE A 271 3.95 -1.56 29.48
C PHE A 271 2.91 -1.53 30.61
N ARG A 272 1.85 -0.73 30.42
CA ARG A 272 0.75 -0.49 31.36
C ARG A 272 -0.51 -0.01 30.63
N MET A 273 -1.64 -0.12 31.30
CA MET A 273 -2.87 0.57 30.87
C MET A 273 -2.68 2.10 30.99
N VAL A 274 -3.13 2.83 29.97
CA VAL A 274 -3.08 4.29 29.94
C VAL A 274 -4.47 4.93 30.02
N ASP A 275 -5.48 4.33 29.39
CA ASP A 275 -6.84 4.85 29.37
C ASP A 275 -7.87 3.76 29.01
N TYR A 276 -9.17 4.08 29.09
CA TYR A 276 -10.25 3.26 28.53
C TYR A 276 -11.37 4.12 27.95
N SER A 277 -12.09 3.58 26.97
CA SER A 277 -13.25 4.22 26.34
C SER A 277 -14.45 3.27 26.27
N ILE A 278 -15.64 3.84 26.10
CA ILE A 278 -16.90 3.09 25.98
C ILE A 278 -17.66 3.64 24.76
N ASP A 279 -17.88 2.79 23.76
CA ASP A 279 -18.58 3.13 22.53
C ASP A 279 -20.09 2.93 22.71
N SER A 280 -20.74 3.77 23.52
CA SER A 280 -22.14 3.59 23.92
C SER A 280 -23.20 3.99 22.89
N ASP A 281 -22.82 4.63 21.77
CA ASP A 281 -23.77 5.04 20.73
C ASP A 281 -23.91 3.99 19.60
N ALA A 282 -23.02 2.99 19.58
CA ALA A 282 -23.04 1.89 18.62
C ALA A 282 -24.25 0.98 18.85
N ALA A 283 -24.72 0.30 17.79
CA ALA A 283 -25.80 -0.69 17.93
C ALA A 283 -25.39 -1.86 18.84
N ALA A 284 -24.13 -2.29 18.73
CA ALA A 284 -23.47 -3.21 19.64
C ALA A 284 -22.37 -2.44 20.39
N PRO A 285 -22.57 -2.08 21.66
CA PRO A 285 -21.61 -1.29 22.41
C PRO A 285 -20.41 -2.16 22.83
N ARG A 286 -19.25 -1.53 22.92
CA ARG A 286 -18.00 -2.16 23.35
C ARG A 286 -17.23 -1.26 24.31
N ALA A 287 -16.31 -1.86 25.07
CA ALA A 287 -15.39 -1.12 25.93
C ALA A 287 -13.96 -1.43 25.53
N CYS A 288 -13.17 -0.39 25.26
CA CYS A 288 -11.80 -0.51 24.80
C CYS A 288 -10.82 -0.08 25.90
N VAL A 289 -9.72 -0.82 26.04
CA VAL A 289 -8.66 -0.54 27.00
C VAL A 289 -7.38 -0.24 26.23
N GLN A 290 -6.83 0.96 26.45
CA GLN A 290 -5.63 1.45 25.79
C GLN A 290 -4.39 1.17 26.65
N PHE A 291 -3.30 0.78 26.00
CA PHE A 291 -2.00 0.49 26.61
C PHE A 291 -0.89 1.42 26.09
N SER A 292 0.20 1.49 26.85
CA SER A 292 1.39 2.28 26.49
C SER A 292 2.23 1.65 25.36
N GLU A 293 2.05 0.35 25.10
CA GLU A 293 2.78 -0.40 24.06
C GLU A 293 1.81 -1.28 23.29
N GLN A 294 2.24 -1.75 22.11
CA GLN A 294 1.46 -2.70 21.31
C GLN A 294 1.30 -4.03 22.04
N LEU A 295 0.12 -4.63 21.93
CA LEU A 295 -0.17 -5.97 22.47
C LEU A 295 0.58 -7.04 21.65
N ALA A 296 0.94 -8.17 22.27
CA ALA A 296 1.76 -9.20 21.62
C ALA A 296 1.03 -9.93 20.47
N ASP A 297 1.52 -9.86 19.24
CA ASP A 297 0.99 -10.53 18.03
C ASP A 297 1.02 -12.07 18.06
N GLY A 298 0.25 -12.71 17.17
CA GLY A 298 0.27 -14.17 16.96
C GLY A 298 -0.53 -15.01 17.98
N ASP A 299 0.09 -16.09 18.47
CA ASP A 299 -0.49 -17.20 19.26
C ASP A 299 -1.04 -16.83 20.67
N VAL A 300 -0.98 -15.55 21.06
CA VAL A 300 -1.46 -15.12 22.38
C VAL A 300 -2.93 -14.70 22.32
N GLU A 301 -3.76 -15.46 23.01
CA GLU A 301 -5.18 -15.16 23.18
C GLU A 301 -5.39 -14.08 24.27
N ILE A 302 -5.73 -12.85 23.85
CA ILE A 302 -5.90 -11.71 24.78
C ILE A 302 -7.06 -11.99 25.75
N ALA A 303 -8.11 -12.68 25.29
CA ALA A 303 -9.27 -13.00 26.12
C ALA A 303 -8.90 -13.79 27.39
N ASP A 304 -7.79 -14.53 27.41
CA ASP A 304 -7.35 -15.31 28.58
C ASP A 304 -6.84 -14.44 29.74
N TYR A 305 -6.46 -13.19 29.44
CA TYR A 305 -5.99 -12.19 30.40
C TYR A 305 -7.08 -11.20 30.80
N VAL A 306 -8.29 -11.33 30.27
CA VAL A 306 -9.39 -10.40 30.48
C VAL A 306 -10.54 -11.11 31.17
N THR A 307 -11.23 -10.41 32.06
CA THR A 307 -12.48 -10.88 32.66
C THR A 307 -13.55 -9.82 32.57
N LEU A 308 -14.77 -10.21 32.19
CA LEU A 308 -15.96 -9.39 32.23
C LEU A 308 -16.91 -9.97 33.28
N ASN A 309 -17.19 -9.20 34.34
CA ASN A 309 -17.98 -9.65 35.50
C ASN A 309 -17.43 -10.94 36.15
N GLY A 310 -16.11 -11.12 36.13
CA GLY A 310 -15.42 -12.29 36.71
C GLY A 310 -15.39 -13.52 35.80
N MET A 311 -15.94 -13.45 34.59
CA MET A 311 -15.91 -14.53 33.59
C MET A 311 -15.04 -14.13 32.40
N ARG A 312 -14.53 -15.09 31.64
CA ARG A 312 -13.82 -14.82 30.38
C ARG A 312 -14.81 -14.23 29.36
N PRO A 313 -14.51 -13.11 28.69
CA PRO A 313 -15.38 -12.57 27.64
C PRO A 313 -15.39 -13.49 26.40
N ASP A 314 -16.53 -13.55 25.72
CA ASP A 314 -16.71 -14.36 24.50
C ASP A 314 -16.11 -13.69 23.26
N ALA A 315 -16.07 -12.36 23.23
CA ALA A 315 -15.59 -11.58 22.10
C ALA A 315 -14.61 -10.49 22.56
N VAL A 316 -13.35 -10.64 22.16
CA VAL A 316 -12.30 -9.64 22.37
C VAL A 316 -11.63 -9.37 21.03
N THR A 317 -11.64 -8.11 20.62
CA THR A 317 -10.99 -7.64 19.40
C THR A 317 -9.72 -6.88 19.76
N ARG A 318 -8.67 -7.04 18.96
CA ARG A 318 -7.38 -6.40 19.19
C ARG A 318 -7.11 -5.37 18.10
N GLU A 319 -6.65 -4.18 18.51
CA GLU A 319 -6.27 -3.09 17.59
C GLU A 319 -4.97 -2.44 18.10
N ALA A 320 -3.81 -2.94 17.64
CA ALA A 320 -2.48 -2.41 17.99
C ALA A 320 -2.21 -2.23 19.50
N GLN A 321 -2.39 -1.01 20.03
CA GLN A 321 -2.16 -0.65 21.43
C GLN A 321 -3.43 -0.74 22.29
N GLN A 322 -4.53 -1.26 21.76
CA GLN A 322 -5.76 -1.48 22.52
C GLN A 322 -6.35 -2.86 22.23
N PHE A 323 -7.23 -3.28 23.13
CA PHE A 323 -8.22 -4.30 22.84
C PHE A 323 -9.60 -3.78 23.23
N CYS A 324 -10.64 -4.29 22.58
CA CYS A 324 -12.03 -4.00 22.90
C CYS A 324 -12.76 -5.28 23.30
N VAL A 325 -13.62 -5.17 24.32
CA VAL A 325 -14.56 -6.22 24.70
C VAL A 325 -15.91 -5.91 24.09
N ASP A 326 -16.35 -6.79 23.21
CA ASP A 326 -17.60 -6.66 22.46
C ASP A 326 -18.76 -7.38 23.18
N GLY A 327 -19.98 -7.20 22.67
CA GLY A 327 -21.18 -7.88 23.19
C GLY A 327 -21.74 -7.28 24.48
N LEU A 328 -21.37 -6.05 24.83
CA LEU A 328 -21.94 -5.35 25.97
C LEU A 328 -23.39 -4.92 25.69
N ARG A 329 -24.12 -4.54 26.74
CA ARG A 329 -25.49 -4.03 26.64
C ARG A 329 -25.59 -2.63 27.23
N HIS A 330 -26.36 -1.79 26.55
CA HIS A 330 -26.74 -0.47 27.03
C HIS A 330 -27.52 -0.54 28.35
N GLY A 331 -27.34 0.46 29.21
CA GLY A 331 -27.98 0.55 30.51
C GLY A 331 -27.40 -0.35 31.60
N GLU A 332 -26.36 -1.16 31.29
CA GLU A 332 -25.75 -2.09 32.22
C GLU A 332 -24.37 -1.63 32.74
N ARG A 333 -23.99 -2.12 33.92
CA ARG A 333 -22.66 -1.92 34.53
C ARG A 333 -21.87 -3.22 34.46
N TYR A 334 -20.59 -3.12 34.11
CA TYR A 334 -19.68 -4.26 34.08
C TYR A 334 -18.43 -3.98 34.92
N ARG A 335 -17.82 -5.05 35.43
CA ARG A 335 -16.46 -5.03 35.97
C ARG A 335 -15.53 -5.71 34.98
N LEU A 336 -14.64 -4.93 34.37
CA LEU A 336 -13.64 -5.41 33.44
C LEU A 336 -12.31 -5.57 34.19
N GLY A 337 -11.92 -6.82 34.44
CA GLY A 337 -10.66 -7.17 35.08
C GLY A 337 -9.57 -7.48 34.05
N LEU A 338 -8.38 -6.92 34.27
CA LEU A 338 -7.15 -7.18 33.51
C LEU A 338 -6.21 -7.98 34.40
N ARG A 339 -5.69 -9.11 33.92
CA ARG A 339 -4.74 -9.94 34.67
C ARG A 339 -3.31 -9.49 34.41
N ALA A 340 -2.51 -9.44 35.46
CA ALA A 340 -1.05 -9.40 35.36
C ALA A 340 -0.56 -10.56 34.49
N GLY A 341 0.52 -10.31 33.73
CA GLY A 341 1.05 -11.28 32.79
C GLY A 341 0.59 -11.08 31.34
N LEU A 342 -0.39 -10.21 31.06
CA LEU A 342 -0.78 -9.84 29.69
C LEU A 342 0.46 -9.39 28.91
N PRO A 343 0.84 -10.01 27.77
CA PRO A 343 2.07 -9.67 27.08
C PRO A 343 1.89 -8.57 26.03
N SER A 344 2.96 -7.81 25.82
CA SER A 344 3.13 -6.80 24.78
C SER A 344 4.08 -7.31 23.67
N ALA A 345 4.03 -6.69 22.49
CA ALA A 345 4.88 -7.04 21.35
C ALA A 345 6.38 -6.89 21.65
N ILE A 346 6.74 -6.05 22.62
CA ILE A 346 8.12 -5.81 23.04
C ILE A 346 8.61 -6.80 24.12
N GLY A 347 7.84 -7.85 24.41
CA GLY A 347 8.21 -8.90 25.38
C GLY A 347 8.04 -8.50 26.85
N GLU A 348 7.39 -7.36 27.12
CA GLU A 348 7.00 -6.95 28.47
C GLU A 348 5.61 -7.47 28.82
N THR A 349 5.38 -7.80 30.09
CA THR A 349 4.05 -8.18 30.58
C THR A 349 3.45 -7.14 31.53
N LEU A 350 2.13 -7.07 31.61
CA LEU A 350 1.43 -6.23 32.57
C LEU A 350 1.81 -6.66 34.00
N LEU A 351 2.23 -5.71 34.85
CA LEU A 351 2.84 -6.02 36.15
C LEU A 351 1.82 -6.32 37.26
N LYS A 352 0.62 -5.76 37.17
CA LYS A 352 -0.41 -5.82 38.21
C LYS A 352 -1.77 -5.99 37.57
N ASP A 353 -2.67 -6.61 38.31
CA ASP A 353 -4.06 -6.70 37.91
C ASP A 353 -4.69 -5.29 37.88
N GLY A 354 -5.62 -5.09 36.95
CA GLY A 354 -6.46 -3.89 36.86
C GLY A 354 -7.93 -4.27 36.98
N ASP A 355 -8.75 -3.40 37.58
CA ASP A 355 -10.20 -3.57 37.66
C ASP A 355 -10.87 -2.25 37.28
N LEU A 356 -11.69 -2.29 36.23
CA LEU A 356 -12.43 -1.16 35.69
C LEU A 356 -13.92 -1.37 35.88
N SER A 357 -14.57 -0.45 36.59
CA SER A 357 -16.03 -0.41 36.68
C SER A 357 -16.60 0.45 35.56
N ILE A 358 -17.09 -0.18 34.49
CA ILE A 358 -17.63 0.48 33.31
C ILE A 358 -19.17 0.55 33.38
N TYR A 359 -19.75 1.64 32.89
CA TYR A 359 -21.19 1.78 32.71
C TYR A 359 -21.46 2.13 31.25
N VAL A 360 -22.18 1.25 30.55
CA VAL A 360 -22.61 1.50 29.18
C VAL A 360 -23.90 2.31 29.25
N ARG A 361 -23.81 3.58 28.88
CA ARG A 361 -24.98 4.47 28.83
C ARG A 361 -25.94 4.03 27.73
N ASP A 362 -27.21 4.44 27.84
CA ASP A 362 -28.13 4.34 26.71
C ASP A 362 -27.62 5.19 25.54
N ARG A 363 -27.95 4.77 24.32
CA ARG A 363 -27.58 5.49 23.08
C ARG A 363 -28.12 6.90 23.14
N THR A 364 -27.33 7.85 22.66
CA THR A 364 -27.77 9.24 22.58
C THR A 364 -28.94 9.35 21.59
N PRO A 365 -30.02 10.08 21.94
CA PRO A 365 -31.12 10.32 21.01
C PRO A 365 -30.61 10.90 19.69
N SER A 366 -30.99 10.27 18.59
CA SER A 366 -30.50 10.63 17.26
C SER A 366 -31.52 10.34 16.17
N VAL A 367 -31.37 11.05 15.06
CA VAL A 367 -32.18 10.92 13.85
C VAL A 367 -31.23 10.91 12.66
N ARG A 368 -31.51 10.12 11.63
CA ARG A 368 -30.80 10.09 10.35
C ARG A 368 -31.72 9.64 9.21
N PHE A 369 -31.34 9.91 7.97
CA PHE A 369 -31.98 9.35 6.78
C PHE A 369 -31.21 8.12 6.27
N THR A 370 -31.82 7.32 5.39
CA THR A 370 -31.25 6.03 4.95
C THR A 370 -30.36 6.10 3.70
N GLY A 371 -30.25 7.25 3.02
CA GLY A 371 -29.38 7.39 1.85
C GLY A 371 -29.41 8.78 1.21
N ARG A 372 -28.72 8.93 0.07
CA ARG A 372 -28.68 10.17 -0.74
C ARG A 372 -29.71 10.17 -1.89
N ASN A 373 -30.68 9.25 -1.86
CA ASN A 373 -31.72 9.15 -2.88
C ASN A 373 -32.58 10.40 -2.88
N TYR A 374 -32.54 11.18 -3.95
CA TYR A 374 -33.18 12.50 -3.99
C TYR A 374 -34.36 12.58 -4.95
N VAL A 375 -34.72 11.51 -5.67
CA VAL A 375 -35.93 11.51 -6.51
C VAL A 375 -37.05 10.81 -5.77
N LEU A 376 -38.10 11.55 -5.43
CA LEU A 376 -39.35 11.00 -4.87
C LEU A 376 -40.41 11.01 -5.99
N PRO A 377 -40.80 9.84 -6.52
CA PRO A 377 -41.78 9.77 -7.59
C PRO A 377 -43.13 10.38 -7.19
N ARG A 378 -43.77 11.14 -8.10
CA ARG A 378 -45.11 11.72 -7.86
C ARG A 378 -46.21 10.64 -7.78
N ALA A 379 -45.93 9.41 -8.22
CA ALA A 379 -46.81 8.24 -8.14
C ALA A 379 -46.18 7.14 -7.26
N GLY A 380 -46.98 6.43 -6.46
CA GLY A 380 -46.50 5.36 -5.55
C GLY A 380 -46.40 5.79 -4.08
N ALA A 381 -45.63 5.05 -3.27
CA ALA A 381 -45.44 5.35 -1.84
C ALA A 381 -44.50 6.56 -1.65
N LYS A 382 -44.99 7.62 -1.01
CA LYS A 382 -44.35 8.96 -0.94
C LYS A 382 -43.70 9.27 0.41
N GLY A 383 -43.33 8.24 1.17
CA GLY A 383 -42.73 8.40 2.49
C GLY A 383 -41.22 8.57 2.41
N LEU A 384 -40.65 9.56 3.12
CA LEU A 384 -39.20 9.63 3.33
C LEU A 384 -38.83 8.79 4.56
N PRO A 385 -38.00 7.74 4.44
CA PRO A 385 -37.61 6.91 5.57
C PRO A 385 -36.67 7.67 6.52
N VAL A 386 -37.13 7.85 7.74
CA VAL A 386 -36.38 8.47 8.83
C VAL A 386 -36.05 7.41 9.88
N VAL A 387 -34.78 7.28 10.23
CA VAL A 387 -34.32 6.37 11.30
C VAL A 387 -34.14 7.18 12.56
N SER A 388 -34.79 6.77 13.64
CA SER A 388 -34.63 7.36 14.97
C SER A 388 -34.12 6.35 15.99
N VAL A 389 -33.38 6.84 16.98
CA VAL A 389 -32.93 6.10 18.16
C VAL A 389 -33.27 6.92 19.39
N ASN A 390 -33.85 6.29 20.41
CA ASN A 390 -34.13 6.88 21.72
C ASN A 390 -34.87 8.24 21.68
N SER A 391 -35.69 8.45 20.65
CA SER A 391 -36.49 9.65 20.46
C SER A 391 -37.95 9.26 20.23
N ARG A 392 -38.88 9.97 20.84
CA ARG A 392 -40.33 9.81 20.62
C ARG A 392 -40.89 10.85 19.67
N LEU A 393 -40.10 11.89 19.37
CA LEU A 393 -40.55 13.05 18.62
C LEU A 393 -39.40 13.59 17.78
N ILE A 394 -39.63 13.71 16.48
CA ILE A 394 -38.66 14.27 15.54
C ILE A 394 -39.11 15.68 15.17
N LYS A 395 -38.26 16.67 15.41
CA LYS A 395 -38.45 18.02 14.85
C LYS A 395 -37.92 18.01 13.44
N SER A 396 -38.72 18.51 12.51
CA SER A 396 -38.34 18.55 11.11
C SER A 396 -38.79 19.83 10.44
N GLU A 397 -38.03 20.20 9.42
CA GLU A 397 -38.23 21.42 8.64
C GLU A 397 -37.98 21.09 7.18
N ILE A 398 -38.86 21.55 6.30
CA ILE A 398 -38.73 21.38 4.85
C ILE A 398 -38.60 22.77 4.21
N THR A 399 -37.52 22.93 3.45
CA THR A 399 -37.22 24.14 2.68
C THR A 399 -37.21 23.80 1.19
N ARG A 400 -37.83 24.65 0.37
CA ARG A 400 -37.82 24.54 -1.09
C ARG A 400 -36.84 25.55 -1.70
N ILE A 401 -35.99 25.08 -2.60
CA ILE A 401 -35.08 25.86 -3.44
C ILE A 401 -35.66 25.86 -4.85
N GLY A 402 -35.99 27.04 -5.37
CA GLY A 402 -36.50 27.19 -6.73
C GLY A 402 -35.40 27.02 -7.79
N GLY A 403 -35.80 26.78 -9.04
CA GLY A 403 -34.88 26.48 -10.15
C GLY A 403 -33.77 27.53 -10.39
N ARG A 404 -34.02 28.81 -10.08
CA ARG A 404 -33.01 29.89 -10.24
C ARG A 404 -31.87 29.85 -9.22
N ALA A 405 -32.07 29.26 -8.05
CA ALA A 405 -31.04 29.14 -7.01
C ALA A 405 -30.32 27.77 -7.05
N LEU A 406 -30.80 26.87 -7.91
CA LEU A 406 -30.28 25.51 -8.04
C LEU A 406 -28.85 25.48 -8.62
N ALA A 407 -28.58 26.25 -9.68
CA ALA A 407 -27.26 26.28 -10.31
C ALA A 407 -26.15 26.72 -9.33
N GLU A 408 -26.45 27.71 -8.47
CA GLU A 408 -25.53 28.11 -7.40
C GLU A 408 -25.33 27.02 -6.35
N SER A 409 -26.41 26.32 -5.98
CA SER A 409 -26.36 25.27 -4.95
C SER A 409 -25.56 24.03 -5.40
N LEU A 410 -25.64 23.68 -6.69
CA LEU A 410 -24.85 22.61 -7.31
C LEU A 410 -23.36 23.00 -7.41
N ARG A 411 -23.06 24.22 -7.82
CA ARG A 411 -21.68 24.74 -7.95
C ARG A 411 -20.91 24.74 -6.62
N ASP A 412 -21.58 25.05 -5.52
CA ASP A 412 -20.95 25.07 -4.19
C ASP A 412 -20.57 23.66 -3.69
N GLY A 413 -20.94 22.60 -4.41
CA GLY A 413 -20.64 21.20 -4.09
C GLY A 413 -21.40 20.66 -2.88
N LYS A 414 -22.34 21.44 -2.31
CA LYS A 414 -23.10 21.12 -1.10
C LYS A 414 -24.39 20.35 -1.37
N PHE A 415 -24.75 20.18 -2.63
CA PHE A 415 -25.94 19.42 -3.00
C PHE A 415 -25.77 17.94 -2.56
N LEU A 416 -26.80 17.38 -1.93
CA LEU A 416 -26.79 16.03 -1.31
C LEU A 416 -25.89 15.88 -0.06
N ASP A 417 -25.35 16.96 0.51
CA ASP A 417 -24.56 16.90 1.74
C ASP A 417 -25.42 17.02 3.01
N GLN A 418 -24.87 16.57 4.13
CA GLN A 418 -25.42 16.89 5.46
C GLN A 418 -25.17 18.36 5.77
N LEU A 419 -26.18 19.04 6.29
CA LEU A 419 -26.11 20.46 6.62
C LEU A 419 -25.88 20.66 8.11
N SER A 420 -24.99 21.60 8.45
CA SER A 420 -24.96 22.18 9.79
C SER A 420 -26.19 23.06 10.03
N GLY A 421 -26.45 23.43 11.29
CA GLY A 421 -27.48 24.42 11.60
C GLY A 421 -27.31 25.73 10.82
N TYR A 422 -26.08 26.24 10.72
CA TYR A 422 -25.76 27.42 9.89
C TYR A 422 -26.08 27.20 8.41
N GLY A 423 -25.71 26.04 7.85
CA GLY A 423 -25.98 25.72 6.45
C GLY A 423 -27.47 25.64 6.14
N ALA A 424 -28.27 25.05 7.03
CA ALA A 424 -29.71 25.02 6.90
C ALA A 424 -30.33 26.43 6.96
N CYS A 425 -29.88 27.27 7.89
CA CYS A 425 -30.33 28.66 7.98
C CYS A 425 -29.98 29.49 6.73
N ASP A 426 -28.76 29.36 6.20
CA ASP A 426 -28.33 30.07 4.98
C ASP A 426 -29.22 29.75 3.77
N ILE A 427 -29.61 28.47 3.62
CA ILE A 427 -30.53 28.07 2.54
C ILE A 427 -31.87 28.78 2.72
N VAL A 428 -32.45 28.76 3.92
CA VAL A 428 -33.75 29.41 4.20
C VAL A 428 -33.69 30.92 3.99
N GLU A 429 -32.61 31.57 4.41
CA GLU A 429 -32.51 33.04 4.38
C GLU A 429 -32.15 33.61 3.00
N ARG A 430 -31.42 32.86 2.17
CA ARG A 430 -30.82 33.41 0.94
C ARG A 430 -31.21 32.68 -0.34
N ARG A 431 -31.58 31.39 -0.28
CA ARG A 431 -31.66 30.52 -1.46
C ARG A 431 -33.01 29.83 -1.65
N GLY A 432 -33.82 29.73 -0.59
CA GLY A 432 -35.06 28.99 -0.60
C GLY A 432 -36.15 29.60 0.27
N GLU A 433 -37.24 28.84 0.40
CA GLU A 433 -38.43 29.19 1.17
C GLU A 433 -38.78 28.03 2.10
N ARG A 434 -39.00 28.33 3.38
CA ARG A 434 -39.52 27.34 4.33
C ARG A 434 -40.98 27.03 4.01
N VAL A 435 -41.23 25.82 3.51
CA VAL A 435 -42.58 25.38 3.12
C VAL A 435 -43.30 24.63 4.24
N TRP A 436 -42.55 24.03 5.17
CA TRP A 436 -43.12 23.34 6.31
C TRP A 436 -42.14 23.28 7.50
N SER A 437 -42.69 23.29 8.71
CA SER A 437 -41.96 23.03 9.96
C SER A 437 -42.91 22.40 10.96
N GLY A 438 -42.46 21.36 11.64
CA GLY A 438 -43.30 20.67 12.63
C GLY A 438 -42.58 19.57 13.39
N GLU A 439 -43.36 18.89 14.22
CA GLU A 439 -42.90 17.77 15.02
C GLU A 439 -43.71 16.53 14.63
N MET A 440 -43.04 15.40 14.43
CA MET A 440 -43.65 14.12 14.08
C MET A 440 -43.42 13.11 15.20
N PRO A 441 -44.49 12.52 15.78
CA PRO A 441 -44.33 11.44 16.74
C PRO A 441 -43.76 10.20 16.04
N VAL A 442 -42.86 9.50 16.71
CA VAL A 442 -42.28 8.24 16.24
C VAL A 442 -42.35 7.19 17.33
N GLU A 443 -42.45 5.93 16.92
CA GLU A 443 -42.29 4.81 17.85
C GLU A 443 -40.86 4.77 18.39
N MET A 444 -40.72 4.39 19.66
CA MET A 444 -39.43 4.33 20.33
C MET A 444 -39.28 2.97 21.02
N ASP A 445 -38.31 2.20 20.56
CA ASP A 445 -37.78 1.01 21.24
C ASP A 445 -36.37 1.35 21.77
N LEU A 446 -36.15 1.16 23.07
CA LEU A 446 -34.96 1.67 23.75
C LEU A 446 -33.69 1.00 23.18
N ASN A 447 -32.73 1.85 22.81
CA ASN A 447 -31.44 1.51 22.20
C ASN A 447 -31.53 0.85 20.82
N ARG A 448 -32.71 0.84 20.20
CA ARG A 448 -32.94 0.26 18.87
C ARG A 448 -33.24 1.33 17.83
N GLU A 449 -32.89 1.02 16.60
CA GLU A 449 -33.24 1.85 15.46
C GLU A 449 -34.68 1.56 15.04
N VAL A 450 -35.48 2.61 14.90
CA VAL A 450 -36.85 2.53 14.39
C VAL A 450 -36.91 3.32 13.08
N VAL A 451 -37.43 2.71 12.02
CA VAL A 451 -37.62 3.37 10.73
C VAL A 451 -39.08 3.81 10.62
N THR A 452 -39.30 5.11 10.49
CA THR A 452 -40.62 5.71 10.27
C THR A 452 -40.66 6.40 8.91
N ALA A 453 -41.73 6.17 8.14
CA ALA A 453 -41.93 6.88 6.88
C ALA A 453 -42.55 8.26 7.15
N PHE A 454 -41.82 9.33 6.86
CA PHE A 454 -42.32 10.70 6.95
C PHE A 454 -43.29 10.97 5.77
N PRO A 455 -44.56 11.36 6.03
CA PRO A 455 -45.59 11.50 5.00
C PRO A 455 -45.45 12.82 4.22
N VAL A 456 -44.57 12.86 3.22
CA VAL A 456 -44.27 14.08 2.45
C VAL A 456 -45.51 14.64 1.75
N ASP A 457 -46.39 13.78 1.25
CA ASP A 457 -47.59 14.14 0.50
C ASP A 457 -48.69 14.75 1.38
N GLU A 458 -48.90 14.22 2.58
CA GLU A 458 -49.83 14.83 3.55
C GLU A 458 -49.34 16.22 4.00
N VAL A 459 -48.02 16.38 4.08
CA VAL A 459 -47.37 17.60 4.58
C VAL A 459 -47.29 18.69 3.50
N LEU A 460 -46.91 18.34 2.27
CA LEU A 460 -46.72 19.31 1.18
C LEU A 460 -47.96 19.48 0.30
N GLY A 461 -48.90 18.52 0.30
CA GLY A 461 -50.08 18.56 -0.56
C GLY A 461 -49.72 18.43 -2.05
N ASP A 462 -49.81 19.55 -2.79
CA ASP A 462 -49.37 19.64 -4.18
C ASP A 462 -48.05 20.44 -4.27
N PRO A 463 -46.89 19.76 -4.17
CA PRO A 463 -45.60 20.43 -4.08
C PRO A 463 -45.29 21.22 -5.36
N GLU A 464 -44.93 22.50 -5.20
CA GLU A 464 -44.44 23.31 -6.31
C GLU A 464 -43.08 22.80 -6.83
N PRO A 465 -42.79 22.92 -8.14
CA PRO A 465 -41.53 22.46 -8.71
C PRO A 465 -40.30 23.07 -8.03
N GLY A 466 -39.31 22.23 -7.68
CA GLY A 466 -38.07 22.67 -7.04
C GLY A 466 -37.36 21.55 -6.27
N VAL A 467 -36.21 21.89 -5.70
CA VAL A 467 -35.45 21.01 -4.81
C VAL A 467 -35.86 21.26 -3.38
N TYR A 468 -36.23 20.20 -2.67
CA TYR A 468 -36.59 20.23 -1.27
C TYR A 468 -35.45 19.73 -0.40
N VAL A 469 -35.30 20.35 0.76
CA VAL A 469 -34.34 19.99 1.79
C VAL A 469 -35.11 19.78 3.08
N MET A 470 -35.16 18.53 3.55
CA MET A 470 -35.69 18.20 4.86
C MET A 470 -34.54 18.10 5.85
N THR A 471 -34.58 18.89 6.92
CA THR A 471 -33.70 18.70 8.08
C THR A 471 -34.48 18.12 9.24
N ALA A 472 -33.85 17.25 10.03
CA ALA A 472 -34.46 16.57 11.15
C ALA A 472 -33.53 16.46 12.37
N SER A 473 -34.12 16.47 13.57
CA SER A 473 -33.41 16.31 14.84
C SER A 473 -34.30 15.63 15.89
N ALA A 474 -33.70 14.87 16.80
CA ALA A 474 -34.40 14.32 17.97
C ALA A 474 -34.80 15.45 18.93
N SER A 475 -36.08 15.53 19.31
CA SER A 475 -36.58 16.58 20.21
C SER A 475 -35.94 16.58 21.60
N GLU A 476 -35.48 15.41 22.05
CA GLU A 476 -34.86 15.19 23.36
C GLU A 476 -33.40 15.67 23.41
N ARG A 477 -32.81 16.06 22.28
CA ARG A 477 -31.47 16.62 22.20
C ARG A 477 -31.54 18.13 21.92
N ALA A 478 -30.99 18.94 22.81
CA ALA A 478 -30.69 20.33 22.50
C ALA A 478 -29.55 20.35 21.47
N GLY A 479 -29.85 20.75 20.24
CA GLY A 479 -28.85 20.90 19.18
C GLY A 479 -28.24 22.30 19.22
N GLU A 480 -26.92 22.38 19.06
CA GLU A 480 -26.21 23.65 18.87
C GLU A 480 -26.18 24.03 17.38
N GLU A 481 -25.97 25.30 17.04
CA GLU A 481 -26.01 25.76 15.63
C GLU A 481 -24.89 25.16 14.75
N TRP A 482 -23.77 24.76 15.36
CA TRP A 482 -22.67 24.11 14.66
C TRP A 482 -22.86 22.60 14.48
N ASP A 483 -23.88 22.00 15.10
CA ASP A 483 -24.15 20.57 14.97
C ASP A 483 -24.65 20.24 13.56
N GLN A 484 -24.22 19.07 13.05
CA GLN A 484 -24.77 18.50 11.83
C GLN A 484 -26.22 18.07 12.08
N ARG A 485 -27.11 18.43 11.15
CA ARG A 485 -28.51 18.02 11.14
C ARG A 485 -28.70 16.88 10.17
N ALA A 486 -29.51 15.90 10.55
CA ALA A 486 -29.95 14.88 9.62
C ALA A 486 -30.62 15.58 8.44
N THR A 487 -30.07 15.42 7.24
CA THR A 487 -30.50 16.14 6.04
C THR A 487 -30.85 15.17 4.94
N GLN A 488 -31.99 15.41 4.29
CA GLN A 488 -32.44 14.71 3.09
C GLN A 488 -32.79 15.74 2.02
N TRP A 489 -32.09 15.68 0.90
CA TRP A 489 -32.43 16.42 -0.30
C TRP A 489 -33.37 15.58 -1.15
N PHE A 490 -34.40 16.18 -1.73
CA PHE A 490 -35.29 15.49 -2.65
C PHE A 490 -36.00 16.40 -3.65
N ILE A 491 -36.46 15.86 -4.77
CA ILE A 491 -37.42 16.46 -5.70
C ILE A 491 -38.65 15.57 -5.74
N VAL A 492 -39.82 16.18 -5.94
CA VAL A 492 -41.07 15.45 -6.18
C VAL A 492 -41.42 15.61 -7.66
N THR A 493 -41.23 14.55 -8.45
CA THR A 493 -41.39 14.62 -9.91
C THR A 493 -41.85 13.30 -10.53
N ASP A 494 -42.55 13.36 -11.66
CA ASP A 494 -42.72 12.24 -12.60
C ASP A 494 -41.80 12.38 -13.83
N LEU A 495 -40.93 13.39 -13.89
CA LEU A 495 -40.05 13.63 -15.02
C LEU A 495 -38.73 12.87 -14.85
N GLY A 496 -38.51 11.87 -15.69
CA GLY A 496 -37.23 11.19 -15.87
C GLY A 496 -36.45 11.87 -17.00
N LEU A 497 -35.26 12.37 -16.68
CA LEU A 497 -34.36 12.98 -17.66
C LEU A 497 -33.16 12.07 -17.92
N ALA A 498 -32.71 12.04 -19.17
CA ALA A 498 -31.43 11.46 -19.56
C ALA A 498 -30.72 12.40 -20.53
N THR A 499 -29.40 12.49 -20.45
CA THR A 499 -28.59 13.29 -21.37
C THR A 499 -27.50 12.46 -22.04
N LEU A 500 -27.27 12.72 -23.33
CA LEU A 500 -26.13 12.20 -24.07
C LEU A 500 -25.36 13.38 -24.67
N LYS A 501 -24.03 13.38 -24.59
CA LYS A 501 -23.17 14.41 -25.18
C LYS A 501 -22.26 13.76 -26.22
N GLY A 502 -22.32 14.27 -27.45
CA GLY A 502 -21.44 13.91 -28.55
C GLY A 502 -20.89 15.16 -29.26
N GLU A 503 -20.20 14.97 -30.38
CA GLU A 503 -19.70 16.08 -31.21
C GLU A 503 -20.82 16.94 -31.78
N ASP A 504 -21.98 16.33 -31.99
CA ASP A 504 -23.15 16.97 -32.60
C ASP A 504 -24.00 17.73 -31.56
N GLY A 505 -23.64 17.70 -30.28
CA GLY A 505 -24.19 18.54 -29.23
C GLY A 505 -24.64 17.78 -27.99
N LEU A 506 -25.53 18.42 -27.22
CA LEU A 506 -26.15 17.82 -26.03
C LEU A 506 -27.57 17.41 -26.35
N HIS A 507 -27.86 16.12 -26.19
CA HIS A 507 -29.18 15.54 -26.32
C HIS A 507 -29.80 15.42 -24.94
N VAL A 508 -31.06 15.82 -24.81
CA VAL A 508 -31.86 15.69 -23.59
C VAL A 508 -33.12 14.90 -23.94
N PHE A 509 -33.40 13.87 -23.17
CA PHE A 509 -34.59 13.04 -23.29
C PHE A 509 -35.43 13.16 -22.03
N ALA A 510 -36.73 13.39 -22.19
CA ALA A 510 -37.67 13.48 -21.09
C ALA A 510 -38.76 12.41 -21.22
N ARG A 511 -38.93 11.60 -20.18
CA ARG A 511 -39.94 10.53 -20.10
C ARG A 511 -40.64 10.55 -18.75
N SER A 512 -41.82 9.95 -18.67
CA SER A 512 -42.52 9.74 -17.39
C SER A 512 -41.85 8.62 -16.59
N LEU A 513 -41.57 8.84 -15.31
CA LEU A 513 -41.04 7.80 -14.42
C LEU A 513 -42.08 6.71 -14.13
N ALA A 514 -43.37 7.08 -14.08
CA ALA A 514 -44.46 6.15 -13.84
C ALA A 514 -44.78 5.24 -15.04
N SER A 515 -44.57 5.71 -16.27
CA SER A 515 -45.03 5.01 -17.48
C SER A 515 -43.95 4.76 -18.55
N ALA A 516 -42.73 5.29 -18.37
CA ALA A 516 -41.65 5.28 -19.37
C ALA A 516 -41.99 5.95 -20.72
N THR A 517 -43.15 6.61 -20.85
CA THR A 517 -43.58 7.26 -22.10
C THR A 517 -42.85 8.58 -22.35
N PRO A 518 -42.53 8.93 -23.61
CA PRO A 518 -41.89 10.20 -23.94
C PRO A 518 -42.81 11.40 -23.68
N LEU A 519 -42.25 12.50 -23.17
CA LEU A 519 -43.00 13.70 -22.79
C LEU A 519 -42.76 14.84 -23.79
N ALA A 520 -43.73 15.07 -24.67
CA ALA A 520 -43.68 16.13 -25.68
C ALA A 520 -44.10 17.52 -25.15
N GLY A 521 -43.50 18.57 -25.70
CA GLY A 521 -43.84 19.97 -25.42
C GLY A 521 -43.35 20.49 -24.06
N LEU A 522 -42.49 19.74 -23.36
CA LEU A 522 -41.86 20.12 -22.10
C LEU A 522 -40.79 21.18 -22.39
N GLU A 523 -40.76 22.27 -21.62
CA GLU A 523 -39.71 23.29 -21.79
C GLU A 523 -38.42 22.83 -21.12
N VAL A 524 -37.32 22.83 -21.86
CA VAL A 524 -35.98 22.44 -21.39
C VAL A 524 -35.04 23.63 -21.53
N SER A 525 -34.40 23.99 -20.42
CA SER A 525 -33.42 25.07 -20.34
C SER A 525 -32.03 24.52 -20.07
N LEU A 526 -31.03 24.96 -20.84
CA LEU A 526 -29.61 24.74 -20.57
C LEU A 526 -29.05 25.97 -19.85
N ILE A 527 -28.50 25.76 -18.66
CA ILE A 527 -28.05 26.82 -17.75
C ILE A 527 -26.54 26.70 -17.52
N ALA A 528 -25.86 27.83 -17.54
CA ALA A 528 -24.44 27.94 -17.26
C ALA A 528 -24.13 27.97 -15.76
N SER A 529 -22.87 27.70 -15.39
CA SER A 529 -22.40 27.76 -14.00
C SER A 529 -22.59 29.15 -13.35
N GLY A 530 -22.57 30.21 -14.15
CA GLY A 530 -22.86 31.59 -13.75
C GLY A 530 -24.36 31.92 -13.58
N ASN A 531 -25.25 30.94 -13.76
CA ASN A 531 -26.71 31.06 -13.72
C ASN A 531 -27.36 31.75 -14.95
N ASP A 532 -26.59 31.95 -16.02
CA ASP A 532 -27.13 32.44 -17.30
C ASP A 532 -27.81 31.30 -18.08
N VAL A 533 -28.96 31.60 -18.69
CA VAL A 533 -29.65 30.66 -19.58
C VAL A 533 -28.99 30.68 -20.95
N LEU A 534 -28.29 29.61 -21.30
CA LEU A 534 -27.61 29.45 -22.59
C LEU A 534 -28.61 29.24 -23.73
N ALA A 535 -29.65 28.43 -23.50
CA ALA A 535 -30.71 28.18 -24.45
C ALA A 535 -31.98 27.62 -23.79
N ARG A 536 -33.11 27.80 -24.46
CA ARG A 536 -34.39 27.11 -24.16
C ARG A 536 -34.93 26.43 -25.42
N SER A 537 -35.48 25.24 -25.26
CA SER A 537 -36.17 24.52 -26.32
C SER A 537 -37.33 23.70 -25.76
N LYS A 538 -38.16 23.13 -26.63
CA LYS A 538 -39.23 22.22 -26.23
C LYS A 538 -38.98 20.82 -26.76
N THR A 539 -39.31 19.83 -25.94
CA THR A 539 -39.25 18.43 -26.36
C THR A 539 -40.19 18.15 -27.52
N ASP A 540 -39.74 17.36 -28.47
CA ASP A 540 -40.53 16.90 -29.60
C ASP A 540 -41.45 15.70 -29.21
N ALA A 541 -42.06 15.05 -30.20
CA ALA A 541 -42.95 13.90 -29.99
C ALA A 541 -42.25 12.68 -29.35
N LEU A 542 -40.91 12.61 -29.43
CA LEU A 542 -40.09 11.56 -28.83
C LEU A 542 -39.56 11.98 -27.45
N GLY A 543 -39.97 13.14 -26.93
CA GLY A 543 -39.46 13.68 -25.68
C GLY A 543 -38.03 14.20 -25.79
N HIS A 544 -37.56 14.50 -27.01
CA HIS A 544 -36.16 14.85 -27.29
C HIS A 544 -35.96 16.36 -27.52
N VAL A 545 -34.86 16.89 -26.98
CA VAL A 545 -34.28 18.19 -27.33
C VAL A 545 -32.81 18.00 -27.67
N ARG A 546 -32.34 18.67 -28.73
CA ARG A 546 -30.92 18.80 -29.04
C ARG A 546 -30.47 20.26 -28.91
N PHE A 547 -29.44 20.48 -28.09
CA PHE A 547 -28.71 21.74 -28.03
C PHE A 547 -27.45 21.65 -28.89
N ALA A 548 -27.26 22.62 -29.78
CA ALA A 548 -26.11 22.66 -30.69
C ALA A 548 -24.76 22.66 -29.93
N PRO A 549 -23.69 22.08 -30.49
CA PRO A 549 -22.42 21.90 -29.78
C PRO A 549 -21.74 23.22 -29.38
N GLY A 550 -22.06 24.32 -30.07
CA GLY A 550 -21.59 25.66 -29.66
C GLY A 550 -22.04 26.07 -28.26
N LEU A 551 -23.19 25.58 -27.78
CA LEU A 551 -23.73 25.90 -26.46
C LEU A 551 -23.06 25.11 -25.33
N THR A 552 -22.29 24.07 -25.65
CA THR A 552 -21.62 23.21 -24.65
C THR A 552 -20.13 23.49 -24.51
N ARG A 553 -19.57 24.40 -25.31
CA ARG A 553 -18.14 24.78 -25.33
C ARG A 553 -17.78 25.96 -24.43
N GLY A 554 -18.74 26.53 -23.70
CA GLY A 554 -18.47 27.65 -22.79
C GLY A 554 -17.50 27.25 -21.67
N THR A 555 -16.71 28.21 -21.20
CA THR A 555 -15.73 28.03 -20.11
C THR A 555 -16.03 28.99 -18.95
N GLY A 556 -15.48 28.71 -17.76
CA GLY A 556 -15.69 29.52 -16.57
C GLY A 556 -17.18 29.68 -16.23
N GLY A 557 -17.63 30.91 -15.95
CA GLY A 557 -19.04 31.17 -15.64
C GLY A 557 -20.03 30.82 -16.78
N MET A 558 -19.55 30.70 -18.02
CA MET A 558 -20.38 30.34 -19.18
C MET A 558 -20.38 28.82 -19.47
N SER A 559 -19.69 28.01 -18.67
CA SER A 559 -19.69 26.56 -18.86
C SER A 559 -21.08 25.96 -18.59
N PRO A 560 -21.57 25.03 -19.43
CA PRO A 560 -22.85 24.36 -19.18
C PRO A 560 -22.80 23.63 -17.84
N ALA A 561 -23.81 23.80 -17.00
CA ALA A 561 -23.84 23.24 -15.65
C ALA A 561 -25.12 22.46 -15.34
N VAL A 562 -26.28 22.93 -15.80
CA VAL A 562 -27.56 22.32 -15.41
C VAL A 562 -28.51 22.27 -16.61
N ILE A 563 -29.19 21.14 -16.76
CA ILE A 563 -30.44 21.05 -17.52
C ILE A 563 -31.59 21.16 -16.55
N ILE A 564 -32.56 22.04 -16.83
CA ILE A 564 -33.83 22.09 -16.10
C ILE A 564 -34.95 21.84 -17.11
N ALA A 565 -35.83 20.90 -16.81
CA ALA A 565 -37.04 20.63 -17.59
C ALA A 565 -38.28 20.93 -16.74
N GLU A 566 -39.20 21.75 -17.26
CA GLU A 566 -40.39 22.21 -16.53
C GLU A 566 -41.67 22.09 -17.38
N GLY A 567 -42.77 21.68 -16.74
CA GLY A 567 -44.09 21.69 -17.36
C GLY A 567 -45.18 21.08 -16.49
N LYS A 568 -46.43 21.56 -16.67
CA LYS A 568 -47.62 21.06 -15.96
C LYS A 568 -47.48 21.00 -14.42
N GLY A 569 -46.74 21.95 -13.82
CA GLY A 569 -46.50 21.97 -12.37
C GLY A 569 -45.56 20.86 -11.91
N ASP A 570 -44.63 20.43 -12.77
CA ASP A 570 -43.56 19.48 -12.47
C ASP A 570 -42.22 20.05 -12.98
N ALA A 571 -41.12 19.68 -12.32
CA ALA A 571 -39.77 19.96 -12.80
C ALA A 571 -38.77 18.87 -12.39
N ALA A 572 -37.79 18.65 -13.26
CA ALA A 572 -36.61 17.85 -12.98
C ALA A 572 -35.38 18.56 -13.53
N PHE A 573 -34.22 18.11 -13.08
CA PHE A 573 -32.95 18.65 -13.54
C PHE A 573 -31.88 17.57 -13.64
N ILE A 574 -30.83 17.86 -14.41
CA ILE A 574 -29.59 17.09 -14.45
C ILE A 574 -28.43 18.05 -14.19
N ASP A 575 -27.56 17.65 -13.26
CA ASP A 575 -26.25 18.27 -13.06
C ASP A 575 -25.26 17.74 -14.12
N LEU A 576 -24.85 18.62 -15.04
CA LEU A 576 -23.89 18.31 -16.10
C LEU A 576 -22.44 18.39 -15.62
N THR A 577 -22.20 18.87 -14.39
CA THR A 577 -20.86 18.98 -13.80
C THR A 577 -20.46 17.72 -13.03
N ALA A 578 -21.44 16.87 -12.70
CA ALA A 578 -21.21 15.55 -12.12
C ALA A 578 -20.51 14.62 -13.12
N ALA A 579 -19.82 13.60 -12.60
CA ALA A 579 -19.24 12.56 -13.43
C ALA A 579 -20.33 11.85 -14.24
N ALA A 580 -20.04 11.56 -15.51
CA ALA A 580 -20.91 10.75 -16.34
C ALA A 580 -21.01 9.31 -15.80
N PHE A 581 -22.03 8.59 -16.24
CA PHE A 581 -22.19 7.18 -15.91
C PHE A 581 -20.99 6.38 -16.46
N ASP A 582 -20.36 5.57 -15.60
CA ASP A 582 -19.22 4.75 -15.98
C ASP A 582 -19.68 3.55 -16.81
N LEU A 583 -19.10 3.39 -18.00
CA LEU A 583 -19.40 2.32 -18.94
C LEU A 583 -18.21 1.37 -19.15
N THR A 584 -17.12 1.53 -18.40
CA THR A 584 -15.88 0.76 -18.58
C THR A 584 -16.10 -0.75 -18.44
N ASP A 585 -17.06 -1.16 -17.61
CA ASP A 585 -17.48 -2.54 -17.38
C ASP A 585 -18.45 -3.10 -18.46
N ARG A 586 -18.82 -2.27 -19.44
CA ARG A 586 -19.77 -2.57 -20.53
C ARG A 586 -19.09 -2.60 -21.91
N GLY A 587 -17.78 -2.87 -21.95
CA GLY A 587 -17.05 -3.10 -23.21
C GLY A 587 -16.82 -1.85 -24.06
N VAL A 588 -16.81 -0.65 -23.48
CA VAL A 588 -16.52 0.62 -24.19
C VAL A 588 -15.02 0.94 -24.27
N ALA A 589 -14.16 0.01 -23.83
CA ALA A 589 -12.72 0.18 -23.89
C ALA A 589 -12.24 0.33 -25.34
N GLY A 590 -11.19 1.13 -25.53
CA GLY A 590 -10.63 1.38 -26.84
C GLY A 590 -9.95 2.73 -26.93
N ARG A 591 -9.48 3.07 -28.14
CA ARG A 591 -8.98 4.40 -28.42
C ARG A 591 -10.16 5.39 -28.36
N PRO A 592 -9.99 6.59 -27.77
CA PRO A 592 -10.97 7.66 -27.87
C PRO A 592 -11.40 7.86 -29.34
N ALA A 593 -12.69 8.12 -29.55
CA ALA A 593 -13.20 8.41 -30.88
C ALA A 593 -12.43 9.62 -31.45
N PRO A 594 -11.88 9.53 -32.67
CA PRO A 594 -11.16 10.64 -33.26
C PRO A 594 -12.12 11.80 -33.54
N GLU A 595 -11.64 13.04 -33.40
CA GLU A 595 -12.38 14.21 -33.86
C GLU A 595 -12.35 14.29 -35.40
N ALA A 596 -12.46 15.51 -35.98
CA ALA A 596 -12.43 15.71 -37.43
C ALA A 596 -11.17 15.15 -38.14
N ILE A 597 -10.05 15.01 -37.43
CA ILE A 597 -8.80 14.45 -37.94
C ILE A 597 -8.30 13.39 -36.95
N ASP A 598 -8.22 12.14 -37.42
CA ASP A 598 -7.64 11.01 -36.70
C ASP A 598 -6.15 10.90 -37.01
N VAL A 599 -5.29 10.91 -35.99
CA VAL A 599 -3.84 10.77 -36.16
C VAL A 599 -3.35 9.49 -35.48
N PHE A 600 -2.69 8.64 -36.25
CA PHE A 600 -1.93 7.50 -35.71
C PHE A 600 -0.43 7.81 -35.78
N ALA A 601 0.23 7.91 -34.63
CA ALA A 601 1.64 8.27 -34.54
C ALA A 601 2.48 7.19 -33.83
N TYR A 602 3.68 6.92 -34.35
CA TYR A 602 4.61 5.93 -33.81
C TYR A 602 6.06 6.26 -34.21
N THR A 603 7.01 5.72 -33.46
CA THR A 603 8.45 5.78 -33.78
C THR A 603 8.94 4.44 -34.32
N ASP A 604 10.09 4.41 -35.01
CA ASP A 604 10.68 3.16 -35.52
C ASP A 604 11.07 2.18 -34.39
N ARG A 605 11.42 2.71 -33.22
CA ARG A 605 11.64 1.95 -31.97
C ARG A 605 11.23 2.73 -30.73
N GLY A 606 11.14 2.05 -29.59
CA GLY A 606 10.67 2.62 -28.32
C GLY A 606 11.76 3.23 -27.42
N VAL A 607 13.06 3.05 -27.71
CA VAL A 607 14.17 3.53 -26.86
C VAL A 607 15.36 4.07 -27.69
N TYR A 608 15.95 5.17 -27.22
CA TYR A 608 17.06 5.92 -27.85
C TYR A 608 18.08 6.35 -26.79
N ARG A 609 19.29 6.68 -27.25
CA ARG A 609 20.31 7.34 -26.43
C ARG A 609 20.34 8.85 -26.68
N PRO A 610 20.87 9.65 -25.72
CA PRO A 610 21.32 11.00 -26.02
C PRO A 610 22.25 11.01 -27.24
N GLY A 611 22.09 11.98 -28.14
CA GLY A 611 22.85 12.07 -29.40
C GLY A 611 22.28 11.27 -30.58
N GLU A 612 21.31 10.36 -30.38
CA GLU A 612 20.70 9.59 -31.47
C GLU A 612 19.58 10.37 -32.18
N THR A 613 19.18 9.89 -33.36
CA THR A 613 18.02 10.42 -34.10
C THR A 613 16.81 9.52 -33.88
N VAL A 614 15.68 10.13 -33.53
CA VAL A 614 14.37 9.49 -33.42
C VAL A 614 13.65 9.61 -34.76
N HIS A 615 13.17 8.49 -35.31
CA HIS A 615 12.39 8.49 -36.55
C HIS A 615 10.90 8.38 -36.22
N LEU A 616 10.16 9.48 -36.37
CA LEU A 616 8.73 9.58 -36.09
C LEU A 616 7.90 9.54 -37.38
N MET A 617 6.79 8.79 -37.34
CA MET A 617 5.75 8.80 -38.36
C MET A 617 4.40 9.18 -37.73
N ALA A 618 3.63 10.04 -38.40
CA ALA A 618 2.23 10.30 -38.09
C ALA A 618 1.35 10.19 -39.34
N LEU A 619 0.23 9.48 -39.25
CA LEU A 619 -0.72 9.25 -40.34
C LEU A 619 -2.05 9.95 -40.01
N ALA A 620 -2.40 10.98 -40.79
CA ALA A 620 -3.66 11.71 -40.67
C ALA A 620 -4.75 11.09 -41.57
N ARG A 621 -5.90 10.79 -40.97
CA ARG A 621 -7.09 10.18 -41.60
C ARG A 621 -8.38 10.89 -41.20
N ASP A 622 -9.41 10.73 -42.02
CA ASP A 622 -10.78 11.03 -41.61
C ASP A 622 -11.44 9.80 -40.99
N ALA A 623 -12.67 9.95 -40.47
CA ALA A 623 -13.43 8.84 -39.87
C ALA A 623 -13.69 7.65 -40.84
N ALA A 624 -13.58 7.87 -42.17
CA ALA A 624 -13.68 6.82 -43.19
C ALA A 624 -12.31 6.22 -43.56
N SER A 625 -11.27 6.48 -42.76
CA SER A 625 -9.88 6.05 -43.00
C SER A 625 -9.27 6.56 -44.30
N ARG A 626 -9.76 7.67 -44.86
CA ARG A 626 -9.19 8.31 -46.05
C ARG A 626 -8.11 9.31 -45.64
N ALA A 627 -7.09 9.46 -46.47
CA ALA A 627 -5.97 10.38 -46.19
C ALA A 627 -6.42 11.84 -46.11
N VAL A 628 -6.01 12.54 -45.04
CA VAL A 628 -6.21 13.98 -44.87
C VAL A 628 -4.90 14.72 -45.16
N ALA A 629 -4.93 15.67 -46.10
CA ALA A 629 -3.76 16.45 -46.51
C ALA A 629 -3.76 17.82 -45.83
N THR A 630 -3.52 17.85 -44.51
CA THR A 630 -3.39 19.08 -43.73
C THR A 630 -2.03 19.16 -43.05
N PRO A 631 -1.42 20.34 -42.86
CA PRO A 631 -0.23 20.47 -42.02
C PRO A 631 -0.48 19.99 -40.59
N LEU A 632 0.49 19.31 -39.98
CA LEU A 632 0.48 18.97 -38.55
C LEU A 632 1.67 19.66 -37.86
N THR A 633 1.45 20.14 -36.64
CA THR A 633 2.54 20.64 -35.79
C THR A 633 2.93 19.57 -34.79
N ILE A 634 4.20 19.20 -34.77
CA ILE A 634 4.77 18.20 -33.87
C ILE A 634 5.56 18.97 -32.82
N ILE A 635 5.19 18.81 -31.55
CA ILE A 635 5.88 19.37 -30.40
C ILE A 635 6.56 18.21 -29.67
N ILE A 636 7.88 18.29 -29.52
CA ILE A 636 8.67 17.31 -28.77
C ILE A 636 8.81 17.81 -27.35
N GLU A 637 8.31 17.05 -26.39
CA GLU A 637 8.32 17.39 -24.97
C GLU A 637 9.26 16.44 -24.23
N ARG A 638 10.11 17.03 -23.40
CA ARG A 638 11.05 16.32 -22.54
C ARG A 638 10.34 15.65 -21.36
N PRO A 639 11.03 14.77 -20.62
CA PRO A 639 10.47 14.13 -19.42
C PRO A 639 10.05 15.12 -18.32
N ASP A 640 10.66 16.30 -18.26
CA ASP A 640 10.33 17.37 -17.31
C ASP A 640 9.17 18.27 -17.76
N GLY A 641 8.54 17.96 -18.89
CA GLY A 641 7.41 18.70 -19.45
C GLY A 641 7.78 19.94 -20.27
N VAL A 642 9.09 20.15 -20.52
CA VAL A 642 9.56 21.31 -21.29
C VAL A 642 9.61 20.96 -22.77
N GLU A 643 9.12 21.87 -23.61
CA GLU A 643 9.25 21.79 -25.07
C GLU A 643 10.74 21.80 -25.48
N TYR A 644 11.17 20.73 -26.15
CA TYR A 644 12.48 20.58 -26.75
C TYR A 644 12.52 21.22 -28.15
N GLU A 645 11.54 20.87 -28.98
CA GLU A 645 11.47 21.31 -30.36
C GLU A 645 10.01 21.39 -30.83
N ARG A 646 9.72 22.31 -31.74
CA ARG A 646 8.43 22.41 -32.42
C ARG A 646 8.63 22.53 -33.92
N VAL A 647 8.00 21.63 -34.67
CA VAL A 647 8.15 21.51 -36.12
C VAL A 647 6.79 21.39 -36.79
N THR A 648 6.55 22.17 -37.85
CA THR A 648 5.37 21.99 -38.70
C THR A 648 5.70 21.12 -39.90
N SER A 649 4.94 20.04 -40.07
CA SER A 649 4.99 19.16 -41.23
C SER A 649 3.94 19.54 -42.26
N SER A 650 4.33 20.41 -43.21
CA SER A 650 3.42 21.05 -44.18
C SER A 650 3.25 20.33 -45.52
N ALA A 651 4.01 19.27 -45.78
CA ALA A 651 4.00 18.52 -47.05
C ALA A 651 3.64 17.03 -46.84
N PRO A 652 2.39 16.71 -46.42
CA PRO A 652 1.98 15.33 -46.24
C PRO A 652 1.91 14.58 -47.58
N ALA A 653 2.48 13.37 -47.61
CA ALA A 653 2.28 12.43 -48.72
C ALA A 653 1.23 11.39 -48.29
N LEU A 654 0.08 11.34 -48.97
CA LEU A 654 -1.04 10.44 -48.61
C LEU A 654 -1.44 10.56 -47.11
N GLY A 655 -1.39 11.78 -46.57
CA GLY A 655 -1.65 12.08 -45.15
C GLY A 655 -0.56 11.61 -44.18
N GLY A 656 0.61 11.17 -44.67
CA GLY A 656 1.76 10.78 -43.84
C GLY A 656 2.73 11.91 -43.59
N HIS A 657 3.19 12.00 -42.34
CA HIS A 657 4.13 12.99 -41.83
C HIS A 657 5.31 12.27 -41.18
N ALA A 658 6.41 12.14 -41.92
CA ALA A 658 7.67 11.56 -41.42
C ALA A 658 8.59 12.66 -40.90
N ARG A 659 9.20 12.50 -39.72
CA ARG A 659 10.15 13.45 -39.15
C ARG A 659 11.27 12.75 -38.39
N ASP A 660 12.48 13.25 -38.61
CA ASP A 660 13.67 12.89 -37.86
C ASP A 660 13.90 13.96 -36.79
N ILE A 661 14.09 13.52 -35.54
CA ILE A 661 14.32 14.39 -34.39
C ILE A 661 15.72 14.05 -33.86
N ALA A 662 16.66 14.97 -34.00
CA ALA A 662 18.02 14.78 -33.49
C ALA A 662 18.07 15.12 -32.00
N LEU A 663 18.39 14.15 -31.15
CA LEU A 663 18.58 14.38 -29.71
C LEU A 663 19.98 14.94 -29.45
N ASP A 664 20.09 15.94 -28.59
CA ASP A 664 21.39 16.44 -28.13
C ASP A 664 22.16 15.36 -27.34
N GLU A 665 23.49 15.43 -27.35
CA GLU A 665 24.35 14.54 -26.53
C GLU A 665 24.07 14.66 -25.02
N GLY A 666 23.55 15.81 -24.58
CA GLY A 666 23.13 16.06 -23.19
C GLY A 666 21.62 15.93 -22.96
N ALA A 667 20.88 15.26 -23.87
CA ALA A 667 19.46 15.05 -23.72
C ALA A 667 19.15 14.32 -22.41
N THR A 668 18.17 14.85 -21.66
CA THR A 668 17.72 14.30 -20.38
C THR A 668 17.14 12.90 -20.56
N THR A 669 17.48 11.97 -19.66
CA THR A 669 16.90 10.63 -19.67
C THR A 669 15.47 10.61 -19.14
N GLY A 670 14.69 9.61 -19.54
CA GLY A 670 13.29 9.41 -19.18
C GLY A 670 12.37 9.30 -20.40
N THR A 671 11.05 9.39 -20.16
CA THR A 671 10.03 9.28 -21.23
C THR A 671 9.83 10.63 -21.92
N TRP A 672 10.14 10.68 -23.21
CA TRP A 672 9.88 11.80 -24.10
C TRP A 672 8.56 11.59 -24.86
N ARG A 673 7.95 12.69 -25.28
CA ARG A 673 6.66 12.70 -25.97
C ARG A 673 6.75 13.50 -27.26
N ALA A 674 6.21 12.97 -28.33
CA ALA A 674 5.88 13.74 -29.52
C ALA A 674 4.36 13.98 -29.52
N LEU A 675 3.96 15.24 -29.29
CA LEU A 675 2.58 15.70 -29.34
C LEU A 675 2.26 16.21 -30.74
N ILE A 676 1.24 15.64 -31.38
CA ILE A 676 0.88 15.97 -32.75
C ILE A 676 -0.42 16.79 -32.75
N HIS A 677 -0.33 18.03 -33.18
CA HIS A 677 -1.43 18.99 -33.19
C HIS A 677 -1.89 19.31 -34.63
N GLY A 678 -3.20 19.43 -34.83
CA GLY A 678 -3.76 20.13 -35.98
C GLY A 678 -3.68 21.65 -35.83
N ASP A 679 -3.98 22.15 -34.62
CA ASP A 679 -3.81 23.55 -34.20
C ASP A 679 -2.95 23.58 -32.91
N PRO A 680 -1.79 24.25 -32.90
CA PRO A 680 -0.94 24.35 -31.71
C PRO A 680 -1.59 25.02 -30.49
N GLY A 681 -2.72 25.72 -30.66
CA GLY A 681 -3.50 26.29 -29.57
C GLY A 681 -4.56 25.35 -28.98
N ALA A 682 -4.75 24.18 -29.56
CA ALA A 682 -5.68 23.14 -29.13
C ALA A 682 -4.93 21.91 -28.59
N ASP A 683 -5.66 20.98 -27.98
CA ASP A 683 -5.11 19.71 -27.49
C ASP A 683 -4.49 18.89 -28.64
N ALA A 684 -3.54 18.02 -28.29
CA ALA A 684 -2.89 17.14 -29.26
C ALA A 684 -3.88 16.11 -29.81
N LEU A 685 -3.88 15.92 -31.13
CA LEU A 685 -4.66 14.89 -31.82
C LEU A 685 -4.12 13.47 -31.55
N ALA A 686 -2.81 13.37 -31.29
CA ALA A 686 -2.14 12.12 -30.93
C ALA A 686 -0.86 12.36 -30.13
N GLU A 687 -0.43 11.34 -29.41
CA GLU A 687 0.83 11.30 -28.66
C GLU A 687 1.61 10.04 -29.04
N ALA A 688 2.90 10.19 -29.38
CA ALA A 688 3.84 9.07 -29.46
C ALA A 688 4.88 9.20 -28.35
N LYS A 689 5.06 8.13 -27.56
CA LYS A 689 6.02 8.08 -26.45
C LYS A 689 7.26 7.30 -26.87
N PHE A 690 8.44 7.80 -26.48
CA PHE A 690 9.69 7.08 -26.62
C PHE A 690 10.60 7.34 -25.41
N LEU A 691 11.43 6.36 -25.07
CA LEU A 691 12.33 6.43 -23.94
C LEU A 691 13.70 6.94 -24.39
N VAL A 692 14.28 7.91 -23.70
CA VAL A 692 15.68 8.30 -23.87
C VAL A 692 16.41 7.83 -22.62
N GLU A 693 17.34 6.91 -22.75
CA GLU A 693 18.11 6.38 -21.62
C GLU A 693 19.56 6.15 -22.03
N ASP A 694 20.44 6.22 -21.04
CA ASP A 694 21.79 5.67 -21.15
C ASP A 694 21.72 4.14 -21.04
N PHE A 695 21.00 3.51 -21.96
CA PHE A 695 21.00 2.07 -22.07
C PHE A 695 22.35 1.65 -22.66
N VAL A 696 23.18 1.09 -21.79
CA VAL A 696 24.39 0.41 -22.21
C VAL A 696 23.93 -0.93 -22.79
N PRO A 697 24.33 -1.28 -24.03
CA PRO A 697 24.10 -2.63 -24.54
C PRO A 697 24.53 -3.65 -23.49
N GLU A 698 23.85 -4.79 -23.44
CA GLU A 698 24.33 -5.93 -22.65
C GLU A 698 25.82 -6.15 -22.97
N ARG A 699 26.68 -6.26 -21.96
CA ARG A 699 28.12 -6.47 -22.16
C ARG A 699 28.50 -7.94 -22.08
N LEU A 700 27.60 -8.73 -21.52
CA LEU A 700 27.65 -10.18 -21.45
C LEU A 700 26.36 -10.75 -22.00
N ASP A 701 26.45 -11.99 -22.45
CA ASP A 701 25.35 -12.82 -22.86
C ASP A 701 25.59 -14.21 -22.29
N PHE A 702 24.52 -14.95 -22.01
CA PHE A 702 24.65 -16.33 -21.60
C PHE A 702 23.54 -17.18 -22.17
N ASP A 703 23.90 -18.41 -22.50
CA ASP A 703 22.98 -19.44 -22.91
C ASP A 703 22.45 -20.16 -21.66
N LEU A 704 21.13 -20.33 -21.58
CA LEU A 704 20.43 -21.06 -20.51
C LEU A 704 19.81 -22.30 -21.13
N GLU A 705 20.37 -23.46 -20.84
CA GLU A 705 19.89 -24.74 -21.38
C GLU A 705 19.35 -25.63 -20.27
N ILE A 706 18.16 -26.18 -20.50
CA ILE A 706 17.55 -27.20 -19.66
C ILE A 706 17.66 -28.53 -20.41
N ALA A 707 18.24 -29.54 -19.78
CA ALA A 707 18.51 -30.81 -20.45
C ALA A 707 17.22 -31.61 -20.76
N ASP A 708 16.18 -31.41 -19.95
CA ASP A 708 14.88 -32.07 -20.08
C ASP A 708 13.94 -31.30 -21.01
N ASP A 709 13.16 -32.02 -21.80
CA ASP A 709 12.11 -31.49 -22.68
C ASP A 709 10.78 -31.23 -21.96
N MET A 710 10.61 -31.80 -20.76
CA MET A 710 9.40 -31.70 -19.95
C MET A 710 9.73 -31.81 -18.46
N ALA A 711 9.23 -30.86 -17.67
CA ALA A 711 9.44 -30.85 -16.23
C ALA A 711 8.51 -31.84 -15.51
N ARG A 712 8.99 -32.47 -14.43
CA ARG A 712 8.21 -33.43 -13.65
C ARG A 712 8.14 -33.01 -12.19
N ALA A 713 7.01 -33.27 -11.55
CA ALA A 713 6.84 -33.03 -10.13
C ALA A 713 7.95 -33.73 -9.32
N GLN A 714 8.58 -33.00 -8.41
CA GLN A 714 9.62 -33.47 -7.47
C GLN A 714 10.92 -34.00 -8.11
N ALA A 715 11.04 -34.03 -9.45
CA ALA A 715 12.27 -34.39 -10.13
C ALA A 715 13.22 -33.18 -10.19
N PRO A 716 14.54 -33.36 -10.01
CA PRO A 716 15.51 -32.32 -10.31
C PRO A 716 15.54 -32.04 -11.82
N LEU A 717 15.62 -30.77 -12.20
CA LEU A 717 15.81 -30.30 -13.57
C LEU A 717 17.25 -29.84 -13.73
N PRO A 718 18.10 -30.55 -14.47
CA PRO A 718 19.46 -30.12 -14.74
C PRO A 718 19.45 -28.87 -15.62
N VAL A 719 20.01 -27.79 -15.10
CA VAL A 719 20.15 -26.50 -15.78
C VAL A 719 21.63 -26.21 -15.97
N SER A 720 21.99 -25.85 -17.20
CA SER A 720 23.33 -25.41 -17.56
C SER A 720 23.31 -23.97 -18.06
N VAL A 721 24.31 -23.21 -17.63
CA VAL A 721 24.51 -21.82 -17.99
C VAL A 721 25.89 -21.68 -18.61
N SER A 722 25.98 -21.05 -19.79
CA SER A 722 27.25 -20.73 -20.44
C SER A 722 27.33 -19.24 -20.77
N GLY A 723 28.10 -18.49 -19.99
CA GLY A 723 28.23 -17.05 -20.11
C GLY A 723 29.52 -16.58 -20.79
N ARG A 724 29.39 -15.55 -21.61
CA ARG A 724 30.51 -14.85 -22.24
C ARG A 724 30.27 -13.35 -22.24
N PHE A 725 31.34 -12.58 -22.13
CA PHE A 725 31.29 -11.19 -22.51
C PHE A 725 31.18 -11.06 -24.03
N LEU A 726 30.44 -10.07 -24.52
CA LEU A 726 30.26 -9.84 -25.97
C LEU A 726 31.56 -9.53 -26.72
N TYR A 727 32.63 -9.14 -26.01
CA TYR A 727 33.98 -8.99 -26.56
C TYR A 727 34.77 -10.31 -26.63
N GLY A 728 34.15 -11.44 -26.29
CA GLY A 728 34.67 -12.80 -26.51
C GLY A 728 35.36 -13.47 -25.30
N ALA A 729 35.48 -12.79 -24.16
CA ALA A 729 36.04 -13.43 -22.95
C ALA A 729 34.97 -14.26 -22.19
N PRO A 730 35.35 -15.36 -21.53
CA PRO A 730 34.44 -16.08 -20.63
C PRO A 730 33.92 -15.20 -19.48
N ALA A 731 32.65 -15.37 -19.12
CA ALA A 731 32.04 -14.69 -17.97
C ALA A 731 32.37 -15.43 -16.66
N ALA A 732 33.66 -15.51 -16.32
CA ALA A 732 34.16 -16.31 -15.20
C ALA A 732 33.87 -15.70 -13.82
N GLU A 733 33.62 -16.56 -12.83
CA GLU A 733 33.40 -16.22 -11.41
C GLU A 733 32.23 -15.26 -11.13
N LEU A 734 31.24 -15.22 -12.02
CA LEU A 734 30.05 -14.38 -11.86
C LEU A 734 28.97 -15.09 -11.04
N ALA A 735 28.24 -14.30 -10.25
CA ALA A 735 27.15 -14.80 -9.41
C ALA A 735 25.87 -15.03 -10.23
N LEU A 736 25.13 -16.07 -9.87
CA LEU A 736 23.82 -16.38 -10.43
C LEU A 736 22.73 -16.20 -9.37
N GLU A 737 21.58 -15.67 -9.80
CA GLU A 737 20.35 -15.58 -9.04
C GLU A 737 19.22 -16.16 -9.89
N GLY A 738 18.19 -16.77 -9.31
CA GLY A 738 17.11 -17.33 -10.11
C GLY A 738 15.87 -17.72 -9.34
N GLU A 739 14.82 -18.04 -10.08
CA GLU A 739 13.52 -18.49 -9.59
C GLU A 739 12.86 -19.41 -10.60
N VAL A 740 11.94 -20.25 -10.13
CA VAL A 740 11.06 -21.09 -10.94
C VAL A 740 9.63 -20.63 -10.72
N VAL A 741 8.92 -20.37 -11.81
CA VAL A 741 7.51 -20.02 -11.79
C VAL A 741 6.72 -21.08 -12.56
N VAL A 742 5.74 -21.69 -11.91
CA VAL A 742 4.78 -22.60 -12.55
C VAL A 742 3.46 -21.87 -12.74
N LYS A 743 3.02 -21.78 -13.99
CA LYS A 743 1.84 -20.99 -14.41
C LYS A 743 1.02 -21.75 -15.46
N PRO A 744 -0.23 -21.35 -15.74
CA PRO A 744 -0.99 -21.87 -16.88
C PRO A 744 -0.18 -21.74 -18.17
N ALA A 745 -0.16 -22.80 -18.97
CA ALA A 745 0.50 -22.75 -20.26
C ALA A 745 -0.23 -21.74 -21.18
N PRO A 746 0.49 -20.76 -21.77
CA PRO A 746 -0.15 -19.73 -22.60
C PRO A 746 -0.71 -20.29 -23.91
N SER A 747 -0.24 -21.45 -24.34
CA SER A 747 -0.69 -22.17 -25.52
C SER A 747 -0.55 -23.67 -25.33
N SER A 748 -1.34 -24.42 -26.10
CA SER A 748 -1.19 -25.88 -26.19
C SER A 748 0.07 -26.25 -27.00
N PRO A 749 0.63 -27.46 -26.81
CA PRO A 749 1.75 -27.96 -27.62
C PRO A 749 1.45 -27.89 -29.12
N ASP A 750 2.47 -27.75 -29.97
CA ASP A 750 2.31 -27.60 -31.42
C ASP A 750 1.42 -28.68 -32.07
N GLU A 751 1.54 -29.93 -31.63
CA GLU A 751 0.70 -31.05 -32.10
C GLU A 751 -0.80 -30.81 -31.81
N PHE A 752 -1.10 -30.04 -30.77
CA PHE A 752 -2.45 -29.74 -30.26
C PHE A 752 -2.77 -28.25 -30.25
N ALA A 753 -2.11 -27.43 -31.07
CA ALA A 753 -2.22 -25.96 -31.02
C ALA A 753 -3.66 -25.41 -31.17
N ARG A 754 -4.59 -26.20 -31.72
CA ARG A 754 -6.01 -25.85 -31.88
C ARG A 754 -6.94 -26.44 -30.82
N TYR A 755 -6.41 -27.17 -29.85
CA TYR A 755 -7.18 -27.76 -28.76
C TYR A 755 -6.96 -26.95 -27.48
N SER A 756 -8.01 -26.84 -26.66
CA SER A 756 -7.95 -26.36 -25.29
C SER A 756 -8.01 -27.53 -24.32
N PHE A 757 -7.47 -27.32 -23.12
CA PHE A 757 -7.38 -28.32 -22.06
C PHE A 757 -7.80 -27.68 -20.74
N GLY A 758 -8.44 -28.49 -19.89
CA GLY A 758 -8.88 -28.07 -18.57
C GLY A 758 -10.33 -27.63 -18.52
N ILE A 759 -10.77 -27.25 -17.33
CA ILE A 759 -12.14 -26.85 -17.06
C ILE A 759 -12.25 -25.32 -17.25
N ALA A 760 -13.31 -24.87 -17.93
CA ALA A 760 -13.45 -23.47 -18.36
C ALA A 760 -13.50 -22.45 -17.22
N ASP A 761 -14.04 -22.82 -16.06
CA ASP A 761 -14.15 -22.00 -14.85
C ASP A 761 -13.05 -22.29 -13.81
N GLU A 762 -11.97 -22.95 -14.21
CA GLU A 762 -10.85 -23.30 -13.34
C GLU A 762 -9.88 -22.11 -13.15
N GLU A 763 -9.73 -21.65 -11.90
CA GLU A 763 -8.75 -20.63 -11.55
C GLU A 763 -7.43 -21.28 -11.10
N ILE A 764 -6.36 -21.05 -11.89
CA ILE A 764 -5.04 -21.59 -11.61
C ILE A 764 -4.12 -20.47 -11.11
N VAL A 765 -3.78 -20.52 -9.81
CA VAL A 765 -2.86 -19.57 -9.19
C VAL A 765 -1.41 -19.96 -9.50
N PRO A 766 -0.58 -19.05 -10.08
CA PRO A 766 0.82 -19.35 -10.33
C PRO A 766 1.62 -19.61 -9.04
N ALA A 767 2.37 -20.70 -9.02
CA ALA A 767 3.28 -21.05 -7.92
C ALA A 767 4.71 -20.56 -8.24
N ARG A 768 5.43 -20.04 -7.24
CA ARG A 768 6.79 -19.51 -7.41
C ARG A 768 7.72 -20.00 -6.30
N GLU A 769 8.98 -20.26 -6.65
CA GLU A 769 10.02 -20.63 -5.69
C GLU A 769 11.38 -20.08 -6.12
N THR A 770 12.13 -19.51 -5.18
CA THR A 770 13.47 -18.97 -5.43
C THR A 770 14.50 -20.09 -5.49
N LEU A 771 15.39 -20.05 -6.49
CA LEU A 771 16.53 -20.95 -6.59
C LEU A 771 17.65 -20.47 -5.66
N ALA A 772 17.72 -21.03 -4.46
CA ALA A 772 18.72 -20.66 -3.47
C ALA A 772 20.10 -21.28 -3.77
N ALA A 773 21.16 -20.54 -3.42
CA ALA A 773 22.55 -21.03 -3.43
C ALA A 773 23.05 -21.54 -4.80
N LEU A 774 22.70 -20.83 -5.88
CA LEU A 774 23.25 -21.12 -7.21
C LEU A 774 24.79 -20.96 -7.21
N PRO A 775 25.52 -21.85 -7.94
CA PRO A 775 26.97 -21.75 -8.05
C PRO A 775 27.38 -20.51 -8.85
N GLN A 776 28.58 -20.00 -8.59
CA GLN A 776 29.22 -19.06 -9.49
C GLN A 776 29.67 -19.79 -10.77
N THR A 777 29.79 -19.06 -11.87
CA THR A 777 30.38 -19.58 -13.10
C THR A 777 31.85 -19.94 -12.90
N ASP A 778 32.30 -21.02 -13.54
CA ASP A 778 33.68 -21.49 -13.51
C ASP A 778 34.62 -20.60 -14.36
N THR A 779 35.89 -20.95 -14.45
CA THR A 779 36.89 -20.22 -15.26
C THR A 779 36.57 -20.14 -16.76
N ARG A 780 35.66 -20.99 -17.27
CA ARG A 780 35.17 -20.99 -18.65
C ARG A 780 33.82 -20.27 -18.80
N GLY A 781 33.30 -19.66 -17.72
CA GLY A 781 32.01 -18.99 -17.71
C GLY A 781 30.83 -19.95 -17.62
N GLU A 782 31.05 -21.21 -17.27
CA GLU A 782 30.02 -22.24 -17.22
C GLU A 782 29.55 -22.52 -15.77
N ALA A 783 28.27 -22.78 -15.59
CA ALA A 783 27.71 -23.24 -14.31
C ALA A 783 26.64 -24.31 -14.55
N ASN A 784 26.56 -25.29 -13.66
CA ASN A 784 25.52 -26.33 -13.70
C ASN A 784 24.87 -26.44 -12.33
N PHE A 785 23.53 -26.52 -12.29
CA PHE A 785 22.77 -26.69 -11.05
C PHE A 785 21.47 -27.46 -11.31
N GLU A 786 20.82 -27.91 -10.24
CA GLU A 786 19.51 -28.55 -10.32
C GLU A 786 18.43 -27.59 -9.85
N ALA A 787 17.47 -27.28 -10.71
CA ALA A 787 16.24 -26.61 -10.33
C ALA A 787 15.18 -27.62 -9.88
N ARG A 788 14.23 -27.19 -9.05
CA ARG A 788 13.06 -28.00 -8.67
C ARG A 788 11.81 -27.17 -8.85
N LEU A 789 10.73 -27.82 -9.27
CA LEU A 789 9.43 -27.17 -9.34
C LEU A 789 8.88 -26.95 -7.92
N PRO A 790 8.16 -25.84 -7.67
CA PRO A 790 7.34 -25.68 -6.48
C PRO A 790 6.24 -26.74 -6.41
N SER A 791 5.55 -26.81 -5.28
CA SER A 791 4.30 -27.57 -5.16
C SER A 791 3.33 -27.16 -6.27
N LEU A 792 2.96 -28.12 -7.12
CA LEU A 792 2.10 -27.89 -8.28
C LEU A 792 0.64 -27.66 -7.83
N PRO A 793 -0.09 -26.73 -8.46
CA PRO A 793 -1.53 -26.63 -8.27
C PRO A 793 -2.20 -27.92 -8.78
N GLN A 794 -3.26 -28.37 -8.10
CA GLN A 794 -4.10 -29.44 -8.64
C GLN A 794 -4.94 -28.84 -9.76
N THR A 795 -4.73 -29.31 -11.00
CA THR A 795 -5.42 -28.74 -12.14
C THR A 795 -5.69 -29.74 -13.26
N THR A 796 -6.74 -29.48 -14.05
CA THR A 796 -7.00 -30.18 -15.31
C THR A 796 -6.41 -29.47 -16.53
N GLY A 797 -5.90 -28.25 -16.36
CA GLY A 797 -5.24 -27.47 -17.39
C GLY A 797 -3.77 -27.84 -17.62
N LEU A 798 -3.23 -27.36 -18.74
CA LEU A 798 -1.79 -27.47 -19.02
C LEU A 798 -1.00 -26.43 -18.21
N LEU A 799 0.15 -26.84 -17.71
CA LEU A 799 1.08 -25.99 -16.96
C LEU A 799 2.41 -25.83 -17.71
N GLU A 800 3.01 -24.66 -17.56
CA GLU A 800 4.36 -24.33 -18.01
C GLU A 800 5.22 -23.97 -16.80
N ALA A 801 6.45 -24.46 -16.77
CA ALA A 801 7.47 -24.01 -15.83
C ALA A 801 8.41 -23.03 -16.55
N GLU A 802 8.54 -21.83 -16.01
CA GLU A 802 9.46 -20.79 -16.47
C GLU A 802 10.62 -20.69 -15.46
N ILE A 803 11.82 -21.04 -15.93
CA ILE A 803 13.07 -20.91 -15.16
C ILE A 803 13.68 -19.57 -15.54
N VAL A 804 13.80 -18.68 -14.56
CA VAL A 804 14.37 -17.35 -14.74
C VAL A 804 15.73 -17.31 -14.04
N VAL A 805 16.79 -17.00 -14.79
CA VAL A 805 18.16 -16.91 -14.27
C VAL A 805 18.72 -15.53 -14.58
N ARG A 806 19.47 -14.96 -13.63
CA ARG A 806 20.12 -13.66 -13.70
C ARG A 806 21.60 -13.82 -13.42
N MET A 807 22.44 -13.44 -14.37
CA MET A 807 23.91 -13.47 -14.22
C MET A 807 24.42 -12.07 -13.86
N ARG A 808 25.03 -11.92 -12.67
CA ARG A 808 25.47 -10.64 -12.14
C ARG A 808 26.94 -10.34 -12.42
N GLU A 809 27.18 -9.17 -13.01
CA GLU A 809 28.50 -8.55 -13.11
C GLU A 809 28.99 -8.04 -11.75
N ALA A 810 30.30 -7.88 -11.60
CA ALA A 810 30.93 -7.25 -10.43
C ALA A 810 30.41 -5.82 -10.16
N GLY A 811 29.94 -5.11 -11.19
CA GLY A 811 29.32 -3.79 -11.08
C GLY A 811 27.86 -3.79 -10.59
N GLY A 812 27.30 -4.96 -10.25
CA GLY A 812 25.95 -5.11 -9.73
C GLY A 812 24.84 -5.21 -10.80
N ARG A 813 25.18 -5.02 -12.08
CA ARG A 813 24.25 -5.24 -13.21
C ARG A 813 24.04 -6.73 -13.44
N ALA A 814 22.84 -7.10 -13.90
CA ALA A 814 22.53 -8.47 -14.25
C ALA A 814 21.93 -8.55 -15.66
N VAL A 815 22.24 -9.61 -16.38
CA VAL A 815 21.52 -10.01 -17.59
C VAL A 815 20.57 -11.14 -17.19
N GLU A 816 19.33 -11.10 -17.67
CA GLU A 816 18.29 -12.10 -17.40
C GLU A 816 18.08 -12.98 -18.64
N ARG A 817 17.94 -14.28 -18.44
CA ARG A 817 17.45 -15.22 -19.45
C ARG A 817 16.36 -16.08 -18.84
N ARG A 818 15.45 -16.52 -19.70
CA ARG A 818 14.30 -17.34 -19.33
C ARG A 818 14.28 -18.55 -20.24
N ALA A 819 13.97 -19.71 -19.65
CA ALA A 819 13.71 -20.93 -20.39
C ALA A 819 12.40 -21.51 -19.88
N SER A 820 11.50 -21.83 -20.81
CA SER A 820 10.21 -22.44 -20.50
C SER A 820 10.18 -23.87 -21.00
N LEU A 821 9.51 -24.74 -20.24
CA LEU A 821 9.21 -26.10 -20.66
C LEU A 821 7.85 -26.54 -20.11
N PRO A 822 7.13 -27.43 -20.82
CA PRO A 822 5.87 -27.96 -20.33
C PRO A 822 6.08 -28.74 -19.03
N VAL A 823 5.08 -28.68 -18.14
CA VAL A 823 5.04 -29.52 -16.94
C VAL A 823 4.22 -30.76 -17.25
N ARG A 824 4.77 -31.92 -16.92
CA ARG A 824 4.10 -33.22 -17.06
C ARG A 824 2.82 -33.23 -16.20
N PRO A 825 1.63 -33.43 -16.79
CA PRO A 825 0.42 -33.67 -16.03
C PRO A 825 0.54 -34.95 -15.17
N ASP A 826 -0.13 -34.98 -14.03
CA ASP A 826 -0.19 -36.16 -13.16
C ASP A 826 -1.25 -37.19 -13.61
N GLN A 827 -2.21 -36.75 -14.42
CA GLN A 827 -3.27 -37.57 -15.05
C GLN A 827 -3.34 -37.34 -16.58
N PRO A 828 -3.87 -38.29 -17.36
CA PRO A 828 -4.23 -38.05 -18.76
C PRO A 828 -5.19 -36.85 -18.89
N LEU A 829 -5.18 -36.21 -20.05
CA LEU A 829 -5.98 -35.04 -20.36
C LEU A 829 -6.93 -35.30 -21.53
N ILE A 830 -7.98 -34.48 -21.63
CA ILE A 830 -8.87 -34.43 -22.79
C ILE A 830 -8.62 -33.09 -23.49
N GLY A 831 -8.31 -33.13 -24.78
CA GLY A 831 -8.23 -31.92 -25.60
C GLY A 831 -9.56 -31.68 -26.32
N MET A 832 -10.07 -30.45 -26.28
CA MET A 832 -11.31 -30.06 -26.99
C MET A 832 -11.04 -28.93 -27.98
N ARG A 833 -11.56 -29.06 -29.20
CA ARG A 833 -11.45 -28.04 -30.25
C ARG A 833 -12.84 -27.66 -30.75
N ALA A 834 -13.19 -26.39 -30.63
CA ALA A 834 -14.36 -25.84 -31.31
C ALA A 834 -14.15 -25.85 -32.84
N LEU A 835 -15.21 -26.16 -33.60
CA LEU A 835 -15.26 -26.09 -35.05
C LEU A 835 -15.89 -24.77 -35.55
N PHE A 836 -15.89 -23.75 -34.69
CA PHE A 836 -16.39 -22.41 -34.91
C PHE A 836 -15.39 -21.39 -34.34
N ASP A 837 -15.43 -20.18 -34.85
CA ASP A 837 -14.51 -19.11 -34.48
C ASP A 837 -15.08 -18.26 -33.33
N GLU A 838 -14.20 -17.54 -32.64
CA GLU A 838 -14.54 -16.51 -31.65
C GLU A 838 -15.47 -16.96 -30.48
N GLY A 839 -15.50 -18.26 -30.17
CA GLY A 839 -16.27 -18.77 -29.03
C GLY A 839 -17.80 -18.67 -29.21
N ALA A 840 -18.29 -18.46 -30.43
CA ALA A 840 -19.72 -18.30 -30.69
C ALA A 840 -20.19 -18.99 -31.98
N VAL A 841 -21.46 -19.39 -31.98
CA VAL A 841 -22.18 -19.87 -33.16
C VAL A 841 -23.44 -19.05 -33.38
N LYS A 842 -24.03 -19.17 -34.57
CA LYS A 842 -25.33 -18.53 -34.86
C LYS A 842 -26.43 -19.19 -34.04
N GLU A 843 -27.42 -18.41 -33.62
CA GLU A 843 -28.65 -18.95 -33.02
C GLU A 843 -29.28 -20.01 -33.93
N GLY A 844 -29.74 -21.13 -33.34
CA GLY A 844 -30.42 -22.21 -34.05
C GLY A 844 -29.50 -23.04 -34.95
N SER A 845 -28.18 -22.85 -34.85
CA SER A 845 -27.20 -23.65 -35.59
C SER A 845 -26.67 -24.83 -34.77
N VAL A 846 -25.79 -25.63 -35.38
CA VAL A 846 -25.14 -26.78 -34.73
C VAL A 846 -23.74 -26.38 -34.32
N ALA A 847 -23.44 -26.46 -33.03
CA ALA A 847 -22.09 -26.29 -32.50
C ALA A 847 -21.32 -27.61 -32.62
N GLY A 848 -20.25 -27.59 -33.41
CA GLY A 848 -19.39 -28.75 -33.66
C GLY A 848 -18.11 -28.69 -32.85
N PHE A 849 -17.66 -29.84 -32.34
CA PHE A 849 -16.45 -30.01 -31.55
C PHE A 849 -15.68 -31.26 -31.96
N GLU A 850 -14.36 -31.19 -31.90
CA GLU A 850 -13.48 -32.35 -31.96
C GLU A 850 -12.83 -32.59 -30.59
N VAL A 851 -12.78 -33.84 -30.17
CA VAL A 851 -12.29 -34.25 -28.85
C VAL A 851 -11.24 -35.34 -28.98
N ILE A 852 -10.15 -35.22 -28.23
CA ILE A 852 -9.01 -36.13 -28.25
C ILE A 852 -8.59 -36.53 -26.85
N GLY A 853 -8.13 -37.78 -26.67
CA GLY A 853 -7.40 -38.20 -25.48
C GLY A 853 -5.91 -37.89 -25.61
N VAL A 854 -5.29 -37.43 -24.52
CA VAL A 854 -3.87 -37.09 -24.41
C VAL A 854 -3.27 -37.72 -23.16
N SER A 855 -2.11 -38.37 -23.30
CA SER A 855 -1.39 -39.00 -22.18
C SER A 855 -0.65 -37.97 -21.32
N THR A 856 -0.16 -38.39 -20.15
CA THR A 856 0.73 -37.56 -19.32
C THR A 856 2.07 -37.22 -19.98
N ASP A 857 2.43 -37.90 -21.08
CA ASP A 857 3.58 -37.56 -21.93
C ASP A 857 3.25 -36.54 -23.04
N LEU A 858 2.07 -35.91 -22.98
CA LEU A 858 1.57 -34.95 -23.97
C LEU A 858 1.57 -35.50 -25.40
N LYS A 859 1.11 -36.76 -25.55
CA LYS A 859 0.92 -37.44 -26.84
C LYS A 859 -0.48 -38.00 -26.93
N ARG A 860 -1.04 -38.13 -28.15
CA ARG A 860 -2.35 -38.77 -28.37
C ARG A 860 -2.41 -40.13 -27.67
N ALA A 861 -3.50 -40.36 -26.95
CA ALA A 861 -3.74 -41.57 -26.19
C ALA A 861 -5.16 -42.09 -26.45
N ASP A 862 -5.29 -43.41 -26.38
CA ASP A 862 -6.59 -44.07 -26.30
C ASP A 862 -7.07 -44.00 -24.84
N LEU A 863 -8.14 -43.25 -24.60
CA LEU A 863 -8.79 -43.15 -23.29
C LEU A 863 -10.10 -43.95 -23.22
N GLY A 864 -10.42 -44.71 -24.27
CA GLY A 864 -11.65 -45.48 -24.37
C GLY A 864 -12.90 -44.61 -24.42
N GLN A 865 -13.95 -45.03 -23.73
CA GLN A 865 -15.23 -44.33 -23.69
C GLN A 865 -15.20 -43.09 -22.79
N ALA A 866 -15.69 -41.97 -23.31
CA ALA A 866 -15.98 -40.75 -22.56
C ALA A 866 -17.46 -40.36 -22.66
N ASP A 867 -17.98 -39.78 -21.59
CA ASP A 867 -19.30 -39.15 -21.57
C ASP A 867 -19.15 -37.67 -21.88
N TRP A 868 -20.11 -37.10 -22.60
CA TRP A 868 -20.22 -35.65 -22.79
C TRP A 868 -21.57 -35.13 -22.35
N GLU A 869 -21.58 -33.90 -21.86
CA GLU A 869 -22.77 -33.18 -21.44
C GLU A 869 -22.73 -31.74 -21.99
N LEU A 870 -23.83 -31.34 -22.63
CA LEU A 870 -24.09 -29.95 -22.96
C LEU A 870 -25.04 -29.37 -21.91
N VAL A 871 -24.57 -28.36 -21.19
CA VAL A 871 -25.38 -27.58 -20.26
C VAL A 871 -25.62 -26.18 -20.79
N LYS A 872 -26.84 -25.66 -20.61
CA LYS A 872 -27.16 -24.25 -20.80
C LYS A 872 -26.91 -23.52 -19.48
N LEU A 873 -26.21 -22.40 -19.56
CA LEU A 873 -25.88 -21.56 -18.41
C LEU A 873 -26.85 -20.40 -18.34
N GLU A 874 -27.62 -20.32 -17.26
CA GLU A 874 -28.55 -19.24 -16.96
C GLU A 874 -28.06 -18.49 -15.72
N ARG A 875 -27.66 -17.23 -15.89
CA ARG A 875 -27.22 -16.40 -14.78
C ARG A 875 -28.40 -15.62 -14.22
N SER A 876 -28.69 -15.85 -12.95
CA SER A 876 -29.67 -15.12 -12.15
C SER A 876 -28.96 -14.41 -11.00
N TYR A 877 -29.67 -13.57 -10.25
CA TYR A 877 -29.09 -12.83 -9.13
C TYR A 877 -29.97 -13.01 -7.92
N GLU A 878 -29.37 -13.40 -6.80
CA GLU A 878 -30.04 -13.45 -5.52
C GLU A 878 -29.73 -12.18 -4.74
N TRP A 879 -30.77 -11.40 -4.49
CA TRP A 879 -30.68 -10.19 -3.68
C TRP A 879 -30.77 -10.57 -2.22
N TYR A 880 -29.83 -10.09 -1.42
CA TYR A 880 -29.89 -10.24 0.03
C TYR A 880 -29.59 -8.91 0.71
N ARG A 881 -30.06 -8.79 1.95
CA ARG A 881 -29.84 -7.59 2.76
C ARG A 881 -28.88 -7.91 3.90
N PHE A 882 -27.71 -7.29 3.88
CA PHE A 882 -26.67 -7.42 4.91
C PHE A 882 -26.22 -6.02 5.34
N ASP A 883 -26.06 -5.79 6.65
CA ASP A 883 -25.72 -4.48 7.24
C ASP A 883 -26.55 -3.28 6.74
N GLY A 884 -27.86 -3.51 6.57
CA GLY A 884 -28.78 -2.46 6.13
C GLY A 884 -28.60 -2.04 4.66
N ARG A 885 -27.75 -2.74 3.90
CA ARG A 885 -27.55 -2.53 2.46
C ARG A 885 -28.09 -3.72 1.67
N TRP A 886 -28.63 -3.45 0.50
CA TRP A 886 -28.93 -4.49 -0.48
C TRP A 886 -27.64 -4.86 -1.19
N ASN A 887 -27.32 -6.15 -1.16
CA ASN A 887 -26.25 -6.76 -1.93
C ASN A 887 -26.87 -7.80 -2.88
N TYR A 888 -26.07 -8.28 -3.81
CA TYR A 888 -26.46 -9.33 -4.74
C TYR A 888 -25.33 -10.34 -4.88
N GLU A 889 -25.69 -11.58 -5.18
CA GLU A 889 -24.76 -12.62 -5.62
C GLU A 889 -25.23 -13.19 -6.96
N PRO A 890 -24.35 -13.30 -7.97
CA PRO A 890 -24.67 -13.97 -9.21
C PRO A 890 -24.80 -15.47 -8.95
N VAL A 891 -25.96 -16.02 -9.30
CA VAL A 891 -26.25 -17.46 -9.23
C VAL A 891 -26.38 -17.99 -10.65
N THR A 892 -25.34 -18.68 -11.11
CA THR A 892 -25.36 -19.37 -12.40
C THR A 892 -26.00 -20.74 -12.22
N ARG A 893 -27.16 -20.94 -12.82
CA ARG A 893 -27.86 -22.23 -12.91
C ARG A 893 -27.47 -22.91 -14.21
N SER A 894 -26.97 -24.13 -14.11
CA SER A 894 -26.73 -24.99 -15.27
C SER A 894 -27.92 -25.92 -15.47
N SER A 895 -28.47 -25.97 -16.67
CA SER A 895 -29.49 -26.97 -17.06
C SER A 895 -28.92 -27.90 -18.14
N ARG A 896 -28.96 -29.21 -17.90
CA ARG A 896 -28.55 -30.20 -18.89
C ARG A 896 -29.51 -30.17 -20.08
N ILE A 897 -29.00 -29.89 -21.27
CA ILE A 897 -29.78 -29.85 -22.51
C ILE A 897 -29.58 -31.12 -23.34
N ALA A 898 -28.36 -31.63 -23.38
CA ALA A 898 -28.04 -32.86 -24.09
C ALA A 898 -26.88 -33.60 -23.42
N ASN A 899 -26.79 -34.91 -23.66
CA ASN A 899 -25.66 -35.71 -23.24
C ASN A 899 -25.48 -36.91 -24.17
N GLY A 900 -24.31 -37.53 -24.14
CA GLY A 900 -24.04 -38.72 -24.93
C GLY A 900 -22.71 -39.36 -24.57
N GLN A 901 -22.28 -40.30 -25.41
CA GLN A 901 -21.01 -41.01 -25.27
C GLN A 901 -20.22 -40.93 -26.57
N ILE A 902 -18.90 -40.87 -26.45
CA ILE A 902 -17.94 -40.88 -27.55
C ILE A 902 -16.78 -41.83 -27.22
N GLU A 903 -16.06 -42.28 -28.24
CA GLU A 903 -14.85 -43.09 -28.10
C GLU A 903 -13.61 -42.25 -28.41
N LEU A 904 -12.70 -42.12 -27.45
CA LEU A 904 -11.47 -41.34 -27.55
C LEU A 904 -10.30 -42.22 -28.00
N GLY A 905 -10.39 -42.74 -29.23
CA GLY A 905 -9.35 -43.59 -29.84
C GLY A 905 -8.20 -42.83 -30.50
N LEU A 906 -7.23 -43.59 -31.03
CA LEU A 906 -6.01 -43.07 -31.69
C LEU A 906 -6.21 -42.73 -33.18
N GLU A 907 -7.16 -43.37 -33.87
CA GLU A 907 -7.32 -43.26 -35.34
C GLU A 907 -7.80 -41.88 -35.80
N SER A 908 -8.77 -41.28 -35.10
CA SER A 908 -9.34 -39.98 -35.44
C SER A 908 -9.86 -39.25 -34.20
N PRO A 909 -9.94 -37.90 -34.20
CA PRO A 909 -10.67 -37.17 -33.16
C PRO A 909 -12.14 -37.61 -33.10
N ALA A 910 -12.67 -37.73 -31.90
CA ALA A 910 -14.10 -37.92 -31.70
C ALA A 910 -14.85 -36.62 -32.04
N ARG A 911 -16.06 -36.74 -32.60
CA ARG A 911 -16.84 -35.58 -33.03
C ARG A 911 -18.13 -35.47 -32.22
N ILE A 912 -18.42 -34.26 -31.75
CA ILE A 912 -19.67 -33.91 -31.09
C ILE A 912 -20.30 -32.78 -31.91
N ASP A 913 -21.53 -32.99 -32.38
CA ASP A 913 -22.32 -31.98 -33.07
C ASP A 913 -23.64 -31.82 -32.31
N VAL A 914 -23.85 -30.65 -31.68
CA VAL A 914 -25.03 -30.38 -30.84
C VAL A 914 -25.83 -29.19 -31.37
N PRO A 915 -27.15 -29.34 -31.60
CA PRO A 915 -28.00 -28.21 -31.93
C PRO A 915 -28.11 -27.28 -30.71
N VAL A 916 -27.95 -25.98 -30.92
CA VAL A 916 -28.07 -24.98 -29.87
C VAL A 916 -29.10 -23.93 -30.24
N GLU A 917 -29.95 -23.62 -29.27
CA GLU A 917 -30.76 -22.41 -29.31
C GLU A 917 -29.93 -21.25 -28.80
N TRP A 918 -30.49 -20.06 -28.74
CA TRP A 918 -29.77 -18.91 -28.22
C TRP A 918 -29.47 -19.02 -26.70
N GLY A 919 -28.34 -18.45 -26.30
CA GLY A 919 -27.89 -18.38 -24.91
C GLY A 919 -26.42 -18.76 -24.73
N ARG A 920 -25.99 -18.85 -23.47
CA ARG A 920 -24.65 -19.32 -23.07
C ARG A 920 -24.69 -20.80 -22.76
N TYR A 921 -23.65 -21.52 -23.17
CA TYR A 921 -23.55 -22.97 -23.06
C TYR A 921 -22.17 -23.38 -22.56
N ARG A 922 -22.10 -24.55 -21.92
CA ARG A 922 -20.86 -25.23 -21.60
C ARG A 922 -20.94 -26.67 -22.07
N LEU A 923 -19.97 -27.09 -22.88
CA LEU A 923 -19.77 -28.50 -23.22
C LEU A 923 -18.73 -29.07 -22.28
N GLU A 924 -19.07 -30.12 -21.56
CA GLU A 924 -18.17 -30.86 -20.67
C GLU A 924 -17.97 -32.27 -21.19
N VAL A 925 -16.72 -32.77 -21.16
CA VAL A 925 -16.39 -34.15 -21.53
C VAL A 925 -15.57 -34.77 -20.40
N SER A 926 -15.94 -35.98 -20.00
CA SER A 926 -15.27 -36.73 -18.94
C SER A 926 -15.01 -38.19 -19.35
N SER A 927 -13.81 -38.70 -19.11
CA SER A 927 -13.45 -40.10 -19.40
C SER A 927 -13.84 -41.05 -18.27
N LYS A 928 -14.24 -42.30 -18.57
CA LYS A 928 -14.47 -43.35 -17.56
C LYS A 928 -13.26 -44.29 -17.46
N GLY A 929 -12.58 -44.34 -16.30
CA GLY A 929 -11.46 -45.27 -16.09
C GLY A 929 -10.52 -44.91 -14.94
N ALA A 930 -9.35 -45.56 -14.87
CA ALA A 930 -8.27 -45.20 -13.95
C ALA A 930 -7.57 -43.93 -14.47
N GLY A 931 -7.82 -42.79 -13.80
CA GLY A 931 -7.38 -41.45 -14.22
C GLY A 931 -8.51 -40.69 -14.92
N THR A 932 -9.43 -40.13 -14.13
CA THR A 932 -10.58 -39.38 -14.62
C THR A 932 -10.12 -38.03 -15.20
N ALA A 933 -10.08 -37.92 -16.52
CA ALA A 933 -9.81 -36.66 -17.21
C ALA A 933 -11.13 -35.92 -17.46
N VAL A 934 -11.15 -34.60 -17.25
CA VAL A 934 -12.28 -33.72 -17.51
C VAL A 934 -11.79 -32.48 -18.25
N THR A 935 -12.58 -32.00 -19.21
CA THR A 935 -12.35 -30.72 -19.89
C THR A 935 -13.68 -30.12 -20.26
N SER A 936 -13.79 -28.80 -20.15
CA SER A 936 -15.00 -28.09 -20.54
C SER A 936 -14.69 -26.83 -21.33
N MET A 937 -15.63 -26.43 -22.17
CA MET A 937 -15.54 -25.22 -22.99
C MET A 937 -16.86 -24.47 -22.93
N GLU A 938 -16.79 -23.20 -22.54
CA GLU A 938 -17.92 -22.28 -22.63
C GLU A 938 -17.98 -21.62 -24.01
N PHE A 939 -19.20 -21.47 -24.54
CA PHE A 939 -19.45 -20.81 -25.81
C PHE A 939 -20.86 -20.22 -25.83
N SER A 940 -21.11 -19.32 -26.77
CA SER A 940 -22.44 -18.69 -26.93
C SER A 940 -23.10 -19.05 -28.26
N ALA A 941 -24.42 -19.08 -28.25
CA ALA A 941 -25.23 -19.10 -29.46
C ALA A 941 -25.93 -17.73 -29.60
N GLY A 942 -25.45 -16.93 -30.55
CA GLY A 942 -25.64 -15.48 -30.55
C GLY A 942 -24.37 -14.74 -30.10
N TRP A 943 -24.17 -13.52 -30.59
CA TRP A 943 -23.00 -12.71 -30.28
C TRP A 943 -23.28 -11.79 -29.11
N TYR A 944 -22.97 -12.21 -27.89
CA TYR A 944 -22.95 -11.31 -26.74
C TYR A 944 -21.79 -10.33 -26.91
N ALA A 945 -21.96 -9.08 -26.49
CA ALA A 945 -20.83 -8.14 -26.39
C ALA A 945 -19.82 -8.74 -25.40
N ALA A 946 -18.76 -9.35 -25.95
CA ALA A 946 -17.90 -10.33 -25.28
C ALA A 946 -17.05 -9.76 -24.11
N ASP A 947 -17.07 -8.45 -23.90
CA ASP A 947 -16.27 -7.74 -22.89
C ASP A 947 -17.08 -7.14 -21.73
N ALA A 948 -18.38 -7.41 -21.63
CA ALA A 948 -19.15 -7.02 -20.44
C ALA A 948 -18.81 -7.97 -19.26
N GLN A 949 -17.69 -7.70 -18.58
CA GLN A 949 -17.27 -8.41 -17.37
C GLN A 949 -18.15 -8.09 -16.15
N ALA A 950 -19.04 -7.10 -16.25
CA ALA A 950 -19.83 -6.70 -15.10
C ALA A 950 -20.84 -7.79 -14.70
N GLU A 951 -20.64 -8.31 -13.49
CA GLU A 951 -21.59 -9.15 -12.80
C GLU A 951 -22.67 -8.31 -12.09
N THR A 952 -23.02 -7.12 -12.58
CA THR A 952 -24.00 -6.25 -11.90
C THR A 952 -25.43 -6.51 -12.39
N PRO A 953 -26.44 -6.54 -11.50
CA PRO A 953 -27.82 -6.90 -11.85
C PRO A 953 -28.59 -5.81 -12.62
N ASP A 954 -28.03 -4.62 -12.76
CA ASP A 954 -28.55 -3.47 -13.51
C ASP A 954 -28.17 -3.50 -15.01
N ILE A 955 -27.41 -4.52 -15.45
CA ILE A 955 -27.12 -4.75 -16.87
C ILE A 955 -28.26 -5.55 -17.53
N LEU A 956 -28.68 -5.03 -18.68
CA LEU A 956 -29.53 -5.71 -19.63
C LEU A 956 -28.63 -6.46 -20.61
N ASP A 957 -28.74 -7.79 -20.68
CA ASP A 957 -27.97 -8.57 -21.65
C ASP A 957 -28.44 -8.22 -23.08
N VAL A 958 -27.47 -7.82 -23.92
CA VAL A 958 -27.68 -7.44 -25.32
C VAL A 958 -26.76 -8.29 -26.19
N SER A 959 -27.31 -8.84 -27.26
CA SER A 959 -26.56 -9.63 -28.25
C SER A 959 -26.90 -9.24 -29.69
N LEU A 960 -25.96 -9.54 -30.59
CA LEU A 960 -26.02 -9.33 -32.03
C LEU A 960 -26.02 -10.68 -32.77
N ASP A 961 -26.53 -10.73 -34.00
CA ASP A 961 -26.50 -11.96 -34.81
C ASP A 961 -25.16 -12.22 -35.51
N LYS A 962 -24.28 -11.20 -35.59
CA LYS A 962 -22.95 -11.26 -36.19
C LYS A 962 -21.95 -10.44 -35.38
N SER A 963 -20.66 -10.79 -35.48
CA SER A 963 -19.57 -10.03 -34.87
C SER A 963 -19.26 -8.70 -35.58
N ALA A 964 -19.60 -8.59 -36.88
CA ALA A 964 -19.43 -7.36 -37.65
C ALA A 964 -20.47 -7.24 -38.79
N TYR A 965 -20.73 -6.00 -39.20
CA TYR A 965 -21.66 -5.66 -40.28
C TYR A 965 -20.99 -4.76 -41.32
N ARG A 966 -21.29 -5.02 -42.59
CA ARG A 966 -20.96 -4.13 -43.72
C ARG A 966 -22.13 -3.19 -44.01
N PRO A 967 -21.88 -2.01 -44.61
CA PRO A 967 -22.94 -1.14 -45.08
C PRO A 967 -23.95 -1.88 -45.96
N GLY A 968 -25.24 -1.77 -45.62
CA GLY A 968 -26.35 -2.46 -46.31
C GLY A 968 -26.76 -3.79 -45.68
N GLU A 969 -26.00 -4.33 -44.73
CA GLU A 969 -26.44 -5.47 -43.92
C GLU A 969 -27.37 -5.00 -42.79
N MET A 970 -28.32 -5.87 -42.40
CA MET A 970 -29.21 -5.64 -41.27
C MET A 970 -28.61 -6.26 -40.01
N ALA A 971 -28.51 -5.47 -38.93
CA ALA A 971 -28.18 -5.97 -37.61
C ALA A 971 -29.44 -6.42 -36.88
N VAL A 972 -29.43 -7.64 -36.35
CA VAL A 972 -30.48 -8.18 -35.49
C VAL A 972 -29.99 -8.09 -34.05
N VAL A 973 -30.60 -7.20 -33.28
CA VAL A 973 -30.29 -6.98 -31.86
C VAL A 973 -31.31 -7.74 -31.02
N ARG A 974 -30.83 -8.54 -30.07
CA ARG A 974 -31.68 -9.23 -29.08
C ARG A 974 -31.41 -8.66 -27.69
N LEU A 975 -32.50 -8.35 -26.99
CA LEU A 975 -32.51 -7.84 -25.63
C LEU A 975 -33.04 -8.93 -24.68
N GLU A 976 -32.45 -9.08 -23.50
CA GLU A 976 -32.90 -10.02 -22.45
C GLU A 976 -33.54 -9.30 -21.25
N PRO A 977 -34.75 -8.74 -21.41
CA PRO A 977 -35.41 -8.03 -20.33
C PRO A 977 -35.76 -8.96 -19.17
N ARG A 978 -35.46 -8.55 -17.94
CA ARG A 978 -35.82 -9.31 -16.72
C ARG A 978 -37.28 -9.09 -16.29
N PHE A 979 -37.91 -8.06 -16.84
CA PHE A 979 -39.29 -7.67 -16.58
C PHE A 979 -39.84 -6.93 -17.80
N ALA A 980 -41.17 -6.89 -17.93
CA ALA A 980 -41.81 -6.14 -19.00
C ALA A 980 -41.62 -4.63 -18.82
N GLY A 981 -41.33 -3.92 -19.91
CA GLY A 981 -41.16 -2.46 -19.90
C GLY A 981 -40.80 -1.91 -21.28
N THR A 982 -40.45 -0.63 -21.35
CA THR A 982 -39.99 0.02 -22.58
C THR A 982 -38.46 0.17 -22.54
N ALA A 983 -37.77 -0.35 -23.56
CA ALA A 983 -36.34 -0.11 -23.78
C ALA A 983 -36.14 0.99 -24.83
N LEU A 984 -35.11 1.82 -24.66
CA LEU A 984 -34.68 2.81 -25.65
C LEU A 984 -33.38 2.33 -26.29
N VAL A 985 -33.48 1.78 -27.49
CA VAL A 985 -32.31 1.32 -28.25
C VAL A 985 -31.70 2.52 -28.95
N THR A 986 -30.43 2.79 -28.66
CA THR A 986 -29.70 3.93 -29.24
C THR A 986 -28.44 3.42 -29.94
N VAL A 987 -28.29 3.74 -31.23
CA VAL A 987 -27.07 3.48 -31.99
C VAL A 987 -26.22 4.74 -31.95
N MET A 988 -25.01 4.63 -31.39
CA MET A 988 -24.14 5.76 -31.10
C MET A 988 -22.76 5.57 -31.74
N ALA A 989 -22.16 6.68 -32.14
CA ALA A 989 -20.76 6.81 -32.53
C ALA A 989 -20.22 8.12 -31.93
N GLU A 990 -19.61 9.01 -32.72
CA GLU A 990 -19.33 10.40 -32.33
C GLU A 990 -20.59 11.24 -32.07
N SER A 991 -21.74 10.74 -32.53
CA SER A 991 -23.08 11.32 -32.40
C SER A 991 -24.14 10.23 -32.20
N VAL A 992 -25.39 10.64 -31.93
CA VAL A 992 -26.54 9.72 -31.91
C VAL A 992 -27.00 9.48 -33.35
N LEU A 993 -26.78 8.27 -33.88
CA LEU A 993 -27.09 7.90 -35.27
C LEU A 993 -28.56 7.47 -35.45
N ALA A 994 -29.07 6.66 -34.51
CA ALA A 994 -30.44 6.19 -34.52
C ALA A 994 -30.93 5.96 -33.09
N MET A 995 -32.24 6.09 -32.90
CA MET A 995 -32.89 5.88 -31.61
C MET A 995 -34.30 5.35 -31.83
N GLU A 996 -34.64 4.27 -31.11
CA GLU A 996 -35.95 3.64 -31.21
C GLU A 996 -36.41 3.13 -29.83
N ALA A 997 -37.65 3.40 -29.47
CA ALA A 997 -38.26 2.84 -28.28
C ALA A 997 -38.99 1.54 -28.63
N VAL A 998 -38.72 0.47 -27.89
CA VAL A 998 -39.30 -0.86 -28.10
C VAL A 998 -39.89 -1.40 -26.81
N GLU A 999 -41.05 -2.04 -26.90
CA GLU A 999 -41.61 -2.78 -25.78
C GLU A 999 -40.86 -4.11 -25.62
N VAL A 1000 -40.45 -4.42 -24.40
CA VAL A 1000 -39.68 -5.59 -24.04
C VAL A 1000 -40.39 -6.36 -22.94
N GLY A 1001 -40.24 -7.68 -22.92
CA GLY A 1001 -40.73 -8.56 -21.87
C GLY A 1001 -40.01 -9.91 -21.89
N PRO A 1002 -39.93 -10.60 -20.73
CA PRO A 1002 -39.23 -11.87 -20.61
C PRO A 1002 -39.86 -13.01 -21.41
#